data_AF-A0ABD3HAJ0-F1
#
_entry.id   AF-A0ABD3HAJ0-F1
#
_cell.length_a   1.000
_cell.length_b   1.000
_cell.length_c   1.000
_cell.angle_alpha   90.00
_cell.angle_beta   90.00
_cell.angle_gamma   90.00
#
_symmetry.space_group_name_H-M   'P 1'
#
loop_
_entity.id
_entity.type
_entity.pdbx_description
1 polymer ?
#
loop_
_entity_poly.entity_id
_entity_poly.type
_entity_poly.pdbx_seq_one_letter_code
_entity_poly.pdbx_strand_id
1 'polypeptide(L)'
;MLILTFEHEEMVPVLTASSISSSRQCTAGTVESRKSNFVILNSSISFTGFISINCGGSAGDLEDPYTNLTWVADDNYLQYIDDLDKENVTVRASVQLESTNPVDNAEQLKTAMVFYPGNPSRVPRSKFCYTLPVYFNQTEKPRNFLLRATFPSRQLQPMSLEVDLNVYSTRFYFSVDSTYVATIELYEHEEQNIELVIVPLSDTVNVCLVPLEDRSSMPAISALELRPMGYLYPRSYDERTGGVYGPKSLQASYLVVISRFNFGGDPSSPSVRYPDDRYDRLWPAARIPSNQASEIRMVTNTTRIVVDSPTRLDTDYAYPAAMYSTAWEGANLDTNISFTANLTEKRLQNPTPTFYVSEMFYGLQDSSFDTERYIDVLADLGDGFQSLYNGLQVAGYWQWLNIRKFSVKTDVVNYIVRANASSKAAALVNGLDILGEFNPIITRTLPTDVEVITNLLPAVSNRSFDMSGDPCLPIPWAWIVCSIELPPRVTQINVTGNGVRGSLPSSLGDLRRLTVLDFSDNSLTGRVPDSLGQVTSLRVLNLESNNLSGVFPEVDPKSFQTLQILSLANNQLTGNLSSLVAALDDAITDLNVNNNSFTGPIPLELMNLTNLRFLDLSFNNLSGKLEVDLSKLPKLEILRLNRNNFSGDVPDEIWHLPSLETLNLNNNNFTRLNLTTWYLSVMRARSFDGVKGPVKVQLLRNHIDEIFLPPLEADISIPSNNGISRNSQPKSFILLGGNPWCEGRKPKDRTLTERYLCRYDQGDEFWFPPSGNNGVSTEVLVVVGVLCGLLVLVMSCVLIFFLRRMRRRTLELQKIQEALAKENVKPPFFNYEDIKTATRNFSQNSILGAGGYGTVYKAEMADGTILAVKRLVPTEQNTADFLTEMVNISGIKHRHLIQLKGCCVREKQRMLVYEYAENKNLAEALWGPERPFVLSWKTRFNICLGIARGLSYLHEELQPKMIHRDIKPENILLDKDYNAKIADFGLIRPTDTNITQITLNIGGTRGYMPPEYLSEGMVSEKLDVFSFGIVLLEIVSGRKSIDHTLQADQIYLRNWALQLYEQKKLLDLVDSDLVGMYNEEEVLLVVQTALACCQMDSKRRPTMSQVLNRFTKHEDVAIEIVRELNGPRLNLGILEVGHLARSEENIISDERALLTYNSVQSSQGHSLELTDMNPR
;
A
#
# COMPACT_ATOMS: atom_id res chain seq x y z
N MET A 1 -25.91 45.01 -51.63
CA MET A 1 -26.43 46.39 -51.47
C MET A 1 -27.02 46.52 -50.09
N LEU A 2 -26.90 47.71 -49.52
CA LEU A 2 -27.00 48.05 -48.11
C LEU A 2 -28.31 47.66 -47.39
N ILE A 3 -28.11 47.14 -46.17
CA ILE A 3 -28.55 47.64 -44.84
C ILE A 3 -29.94 48.29 -44.66
N LEU A 4 -30.51 47.93 -43.49
CA LEU A 4 -31.42 48.67 -42.58
C LEU A 4 -32.92 48.37 -42.80
N THR A 5 -33.76 48.11 -41.80
CA THR A 5 -33.69 47.99 -40.32
C THR A 5 -35.06 47.47 -39.84
N PHE A 6 -35.06 46.80 -38.67
CA PHE A 6 -36.07 46.67 -37.59
C PHE A 6 -37.47 47.33 -37.77
N GLU A 7 -38.59 46.78 -37.29
CA GLU A 7 -38.86 46.25 -35.93
C GLU A 7 -40.26 45.59 -35.83
N HIS A 8 -40.56 45.05 -34.63
CA HIS A 8 -41.84 44.60 -34.02
C HIS A 8 -42.26 43.11 -34.02
N GLU A 9 -41.95 42.49 -32.87
CA GLU A 9 -42.86 41.97 -31.83
C GLU A 9 -44.09 41.07 -32.12
N GLU A 10 -44.00 39.91 -31.44
CA GLU A 10 -44.99 39.26 -30.57
C GLU A 10 -45.95 38.15 -31.06
N MET A 11 -45.93 37.09 -30.21
CA MET A 11 -46.96 36.08 -29.89
C MET A 11 -47.23 34.86 -30.81
N VAL A 12 -46.47 33.78 -30.53
CA VAL A 12 -46.87 32.38 -30.15
C VAL A 12 -48.36 32.00 -30.35
N PRO A 13 -48.75 30.85 -30.99
CA PRO A 13 -48.71 29.52 -30.33
C PRO A 13 -48.61 28.21 -31.16
N VAL A 14 -48.01 27.20 -30.50
CA VAL A 14 -48.41 25.77 -30.29
C VAL A 14 -48.85 24.89 -31.48
N LEU A 15 -48.21 23.71 -31.66
CA LEU A 15 -48.82 22.35 -31.65
C LEU A 15 -47.88 21.20 -32.14
N THR A 16 -47.68 20.23 -31.24
CA THR A 16 -47.67 18.74 -31.39
C THR A 16 -46.74 17.95 -32.34
N ALA A 17 -45.81 17.22 -31.69
CA ALA A 17 -45.47 15.78 -31.75
C ALA A 17 -45.70 14.91 -33.01
N SER A 18 -44.68 14.14 -33.44
CA SER A 18 -44.55 12.66 -33.19
C SER A 18 -43.47 11.92 -34.03
N SER A 19 -42.99 10.81 -33.44
CA SER A 19 -42.34 9.58 -33.97
C SER A 19 -40.86 9.53 -34.46
N ILE A 20 -39.99 9.04 -33.55
CA ILE A 20 -39.10 7.84 -33.59
C ILE A 20 -38.51 7.36 -34.95
N SER A 21 -37.17 7.39 -35.11
CA SER A 21 -36.27 6.20 -35.07
C SER A 21 -34.83 6.47 -35.55
N SER A 22 -33.85 6.05 -34.73
CA SER A 22 -32.47 5.60 -35.04
C SER A 22 -31.52 6.44 -35.92
N SER A 23 -30.55 7.10 -35.29
CA SER A 23 -29.10 6.89 -35.49
C SER A 23 -28.31 7.91 -34.64
N ARG A 24 -27.56 7.45 -33.63
CA ARG A 24 -26.66 8.32 -32.85
C ARG A 24 -25.30 8.37 -33.54
N GLN A 25 -25.12 9.40 -34.37
CA GLN A 25 -23.83 10.06 -34.55
C GLN A 25 -23.68 11.06 -33.40
N CYS A 26 -22.64 10.90 -32.57
CA CYS A 26 -22.28 11.90 -31.57
C CYS A 26 -21.66 13.11 -32.30
N THR A 27 -22.46 14.17 -32.44
CA THR A 27 -21.98 15.53 -32.69
C THR A 27 -21.85 16.26 -31.36
N ALA A 28 -20.87 17.16 -31.31
CA ALA A 28 -20.49 17.97 -30.16
C ALA A 28 -21.70 18.61 -29.45
N GLY A 29 -21.87 18.24 -28.18
CA GLY A 29 -22.81 18.86 -27.26
C GLY A 29 -22.07 19.82 -26.34
N THR A 30 -22.39 21.10 -26.52
CA THR A 30 -22.11 22.24 -25.66
C THR A 30 -22.41 21.95 -24.18
N VAL A 31 -21.40 22.12 -23.31
CA VAL A 31 -21.60 22.23 -21.87
C VAL A 31 -22.16 23.62 -21.59
N GLU A 32 -23.35 23.65 -21.00
CA GLU A 32 -24.05 24.85 -20.57
C GLU A 32 -23.20 25.69 -19.61
N SER A 33 -22.99 26.94 -19.99
CA SER A 33 -22.53 28.00 -19.11
C SER A 33 -23.57 28.25 -18.00
N ARG A 34 -23.29 27.81 -16.78
CA ARG A 34 -23.85 28.48 -15.60
C ARG A 34 -23.11 29.80 -15.43
N LYS A 35 -23.77 30.89 -15.85
CA LYS A 35 -23.41 32.26 -15.45
C LYS A 35 -23.53 32.37 -13.93
N SER A 36 -22.41 32.42 -13.22
CA SER A 36 -22.33 33.08 -11.93
C SER A 36 -22.26 34.60 -12.18
N ASN A 37 -23.21 35.32 -11.61
CA ASN A 37 -23.28 36.78 -11.67
C ASN A 37 -22.11 37.38 -10.88
N PHE A 38 -21.05 37.81 -11.56
CA PHE A 38 -20.12 38.79 -10.99
C PHE A 38 -20.77 40.18 -11.08
N VAL A 39 -21.19 40.71 -9.93
CA VAL A 39 -21.62 42.09 -9.79
C VAL A 39 -20.39 42.98 -9.92
N ILE A 40 -20.32 43.74 -11.01
CA ILE A 40 -19.37 44.84 -11.19
C ILE A 40 -19.91 46.02 -10.37
N LEU A 41 -19.15 46.43 -9.34
CA LEU A 41 -19.26 47.75 -8.74
C LEU A 41 -17.88 48.43 -8.72
N ASN A 42 -17.69 49.29 -9.71
CA ASN A 42 -16.81 50.44 -9.87
C ASN A 42 -15.42 50.53 -9.18
N SER A 43 -14.45 50.81 -10.07
CA SER A 43 -13.25 51.65 -9.98
C SER A 43 -12.01 51.15 -9.24
N SER A 44 -11.15 50.40 -9.94
CA SER A 44 -9.77 50.80 -10.32
C SER A 44 -8.98 49.60 -10.90
N ILE A 45 -8.67 49.65 -12.20
CA ILE A 45 -7.73 48.78 -12.97
C ILE A 45 -7.45 47.39 -12.35
N SER A 46 -8.31 46.39 -12.65
CA SER A 46 -8.00 44.99 -12.33
C SER A 46 -7.01 44.42 -13.34
N PHE A 47 -5.84 43.97 -12.91
CA PHE A 47 -4.98 43.13 -13.77
C PHE A 47 -5.69 41.81 -14.02
N THR A 48 -6.11 41.58 -15.27
CA THR A 48 -6.65 40.30 -15.73
C THR A 48 -5.56 39.22 -15.65
N GLY A 49 -5.80 38.15 -14.88
CA GLY A 49 -4.96 36.94 -14.92
C GLY A 49 -4.22 36.54 -13.63
N PHE A 50 -4.51 37.15 -12.48
CA PHE A 50 -4.06 36.60 -11.19
C PHE A 50 -4.84 35.32 -10.87
N ILE A 51 -4.14 34.28 -10.43
CA ILE A 51 -4.74 33.03 -9.96
C ILE A 51 -4.26 32.78 -8.55
N SER A 52 -5.18 32.69 -7.60
CA SER A 52 -4.88 32.40 -6.20
C SER A 52 -5.73 31.22 -5.76
N ILE A 53 -5.10 30.05 -5.59
CA ILE A 53 -5.80 28.81 -5.25
C ILE A 53 -5.55 28.52 -3.77
N ASN A 54 -6.64 28.39 -3.02
CA ASN A 54 -6.63 27.86 -1.67
C ASN A 54 -6.76 26.33 -1.74
N CYS A 55 -5.62 25.62 -1.67
CA CYS A 55 -5.59 24.17 -1.80
C CYS A 55 -6.21 23.49 -0.57
N GLY A 56 -7.22 22.65 -0.79
CA GLY A 56 -7.98 22.02 0.28
C GLY A 56 -8.93 22.94 1.03
N GLY A 57 -9.13 24.18 0.56
CA GLY A 57 -10.14 25.11 1.07
C GLY A 57 -11.56 24.80 0.60
N SER A 58 -12.56 25.39 1.26
CA SER A 58 -13.97 25.31 0.81
C SER A 58 -14.26 26.31 -0.32
N ALA A 59 -15.20 25.97 -1.21
CA ALA A 59 -15.68 26.87 -2.25
C ALA A 59 -16.35 28.13 -1.65
N GLY A 60 -15.62 29.24 -1.69
CA GLY A 60 -16.07 30.59 -1.38
C GLY A 60 -14.96 31.54 -1.77
N ASP A 61 -15.29 32.64 -2.44
CA ASP A 61 -14.31 33.67 -2.83
C ASP A 61 -13.77 34.33 -1.54
N LEU A 62 -12.71 33.74 -0.97
CA LEU A 62 -12.02 34.29 0.19
C LEU A 62 -11.21 35.49 -0.28
N GLU A 63 -11.61 36.68 0.14
CA GLU A 63 -10.85 37.89 -0.15
C GLU A 63 -9.71 38.02 0.87
N ASP A 64 -8.48 38.15 0.39
CA ASP A 64 -7.33 38.43 1.25
C ASP A 64 -7.50 39.84 1.86
N PRO A 65 -7.50 39.97 3.20
CA PRO A 65 -7.78 41.24 3.87
C PRO A 65 -6.71 42.31 3.65
N TYR A 66 -5.52 41.93 3.19
CA TYR A 66 -4.40 42.84 2.93
C TYR A 66 -4.33 43.25 1.45
N THR A 67 -4.69 42.35 0.53
CA THR A 67 -4.52 42.57 -0.91
C THR A 67 -5.84 42.82 -1.65
N ASN A 68 -6.99 42.50 -1.06
CA ASN A 68 -8.30 42.44 -1.72
C ASN A 68 -8.32 41.46 -2.93
N LEU A 69 -7.38 40.52 -3.01
CA LEU A 69 -7.37 39.49 -4.04
C LEU A 69 -8.31 38.34 -3.65
N THR A 70 -9.08 37.86 -4.61
CA THR A 70 -9.99 36.73 -4.42
C THR A 70 -9.25 35.41 -4.56
N TRP A 71 -9.43 34.52 -3.58
CA TRP A 71 -8.93 33.16 -3.59
C TRP A 71 -10.05 32.18 -3.96
N VAL A 72 -9.71 31.22 -4.82
CA VAL A 72 -10.64 30.20 -5.32
C VAL A 72 -10.27 28.81 -4.81
N ALA A 73 -11.24 27.89 -4.77
CA ALA A 73 -11.01 26.48 -4.47
C ALA A 73 -10.24 25.78 -5.62
N ASP A 74 -9.59 24.66 -5.31
CA ASP A 74 -8.77 23.88 -6.22
C ASP A 74 -9.55 22.95 -7.17
N ASP A 75 -10.85 22.77 -6.93
CA ASP A 75 -11.70 21.81 -7.65
C ASP A 75 -11.64 21.95 -9.19
N ASN A 76 -11.51 23.18 -9.70
CA ASN A 76 -11.47 23.45 -11.15
C ASN A 76 -10.07 23.35 -11.77
N TYR A 77 -9.03 23.17 -10.94
CA TYR A 77 -7.63 23.15 -11.38
C TYR A 77 -6.99 21.77 -11.19
N LEU A 78 -7.56 20.91 -10.34
CA LEU A 78 -7.10 19.54 -10.12
C LEU A 78 -7.46 18.62 -11.30
N GLN A 79 -6.45 17.94 -11.85
CA GLN A 79 -6.67 17.04 -12.98
C GLN A 79 -7.40 15.76 -12.54
N TYR A 80 -8.58 15.49 -13.12
CA TYR A 80 -9.41 14.31 -12.86
C TYR A 80 -9.86 14.17 -11.39
N ILE A 81 -10.36 15.25 -10.79
CA ILE A 81 -10.83 15.24 -9.40
C ILE A 81 -11.87 14.14 -9.11
N ASP A 82 -12.81 13.92 -10.04
CA ASP A 82 -13.82 12.86 -9.93
C ASP A 82 -13.21 11.45 -9.79
N ASP A 83 -12.04 11.22 -10.37
CA ASP A 83 -11.37 9.92 -10.30
C ASP A 83 -10.52 9.81 -9.03
N LEU A 84 -9.87 10.89 -8.61
CA LEU A 84 -9.17 10.96 -7.32
C LEU A 84 -10.11 10.72 -6.13
N ASP A 85 -11.30 11.32 -6.20
CA ASP A 85 -12.34 11.16 -5.19
C ASP A 85 -12.94 9.74 -5.20
N LYS A 86 -13.12 9.12 -6.37
CA LYS A 86 -13.53 7.69 -6.47
C LYS A 86 -12.44 6.72 -5.99
N GLU A 87 -11.18 7.13 -6.11
CA GLU A 87 -10.01 6.35 -5.68
C GLU A 87 -9.72 6.49 -4.18
N ASN A 88 -10.34 7.48 -3.50
CA ASN A 88 -10.07 7.86 -2.11
C ASN A 88 -8.55 8.06 -1.85
N VAL A 89 -7.91 8.87 -2.70
CA VAL A 89 -6.46 9.17 -2.63
C VAL A 89 -6.14 10.63 -2.29
N THR A 90 -7.16 11.44 -2.06
CA THR A 90 -7.11 12.86 -1.70
C THR A 90 -7.81 13.10 -0.37
N VAL A 91 -7.31 14.04 0.43
CA VAL A 91 -7.99 14.54 1.63
C VAL A 91 -7.65 16.01 1.84
N ARG A 92 -8.67 16.80 2.19
CA ARG A 92 -8.48 18.18 2.66
C ARG A 92 -8.02 18.15 4.11
N ALA A 93 -7.04 18.95 4.49
CA ALA A 93 -6.52 19.03 5.84
C ALA A 93 -6.45 20.47 6.32
N SER A 94 -6.74 20.72 7.60
CA SER A 94 -6.38 21.97 8.26
C SER A 94 -4.92 21.94 8.72
N VAL A 95 -4.25 23.08 8.65
CA VAL A 95 -2.86 23.27 9.02
C VAL A 95 -2.81 24.06 10.32
N GLN A 96 -2.06 23.58 11.30
CA GLN A 96 -1.79 24.38 12.50
C GLN A 96 -0.63 25.35 12.23
N LEU A 97 -0.92 26.64 12.40
CA LEU A 97 0.06 27.73 12.31
C LEU A 97 0.48 28.12 13.73
N GLU A 98 1.73 27.89 14.10
CA GLU A 98 2.29 28.29 15.41
C GLU A 98 2.91 29.70 15.41
N SER A 99 2.88 30.39 14.26
CA SER A 99 3.58 31.66 14.07
C SER A 99 3.08 32.78 14.99
N THR A 100 4.03 33.39 15.71
CA THR A 100 3.88 34.66 16.46
C THR A 100 4.16 35.90 15.59
N ASN A 101 4.51 35.72 14.31
CA ASN A 101 4.76 36.80 13.34
C ASN A 101 3.55 36.97 12.40
N PRO A 102 3.35 38.16 11.79
CA PRO A 102 2.33 38.34 10.77
C PRO A 102 2.67 37.46 9.56
N VAL A 103 1.87 36.42 9.32
CA VAL A 103 2.01 35.56 8.14
C VAL A 103 1.12 36.14 7.03
N ASP A 104 1.71 36.49 5.90
CA ASP A 104 0.96 36.90 4.71
C ASP A 104 0.06 35.73 4.25
N ASN A 105 -1.21 35.99 3.95
CA ASN A 105 -2.21 34.95 3.60
C ASN A 105 -2.50 33.93 4.71
N ALA A 106 -2.39 34.30 5.98
CA ALA A 106 -2.59 33.38 7.11
C ALA A 106 -3.88 32.54 7.04
N GLU A 107 -4.98 33.06 6.47
CA GLU A 107 -6.22 32.29 6.33
C GLU A 107 -6.12 31.16 5.30
N GLN A 108 -5.47 31.39 4.16
CA GLN A 108 -5.33 30.39 3.09
C GLN A 108 -4.28 29.33 3.41
N LEU A 109 -3.37 29.64 4.34
CA LEU A 109 -2.40 28.67 4.86
C LEU A 109 -2.97 27.76 5.94
N LYS A 110 -4.19 28.01 6.45
CA LYS A 110 -4.86 27.14 7.42
C LYS A 110 -5.40 25.85 6.80
N THR A 111 -5.33 25.70 5.49
CA THR A 111 -5.84 24.51 4.78
C THR A 111 -4.80 23.98 3.80
N ALA A 112 -4.90 22.68 3.50
CA ALA A 112 -4.03 21.98 2.58
C ALA A 112 -4.80 20.87 1.86
N MET A 113 -4.47 20.65 0.59
CA MET A 113 -4.82 19.42 -0.12
C MET A 113 -3.69 18.41 0.10
N VAL A 114 -4.04 17.21 0.57
CA VAL A 114 -3.11 16.12 0.84
C VAL A 114 -3.45 14.92 -0.04
N PHE A 115 -2.42 14.35 -0.65
CA PHE A 115 -2.52 13.17 -1.49
C PHE A 115 -1.84 12.00 -0.80
N TYR A 116 -2.46 10.82 -0.78
CA TYR A 116 -1.93 9.67 -0.07
C TYR A 116 -2.25 8.35 -0.78
N PRO A 117 -1.45 7.29 -0.53
CA PRO A 117 -1.74 5.95 -1.02
C PRO A 117 -3.04 5.42 -0.39
N GLY A 118 -4.09 5.36 -1.22
CA GLY A 118 -5.39 4.76 -0.88
C GLY A 118 -5.34 3.22 -0.76
N ASN A 119 -6.48 2.57 -0.98
CA ASN A 119 -6.65 1.11 -0.79
C ASN A 119 -5.55 0.25 -1.49
N PRO A 120 -4.84 -0.66 -0.78
CA PRO A 120 -3.75 -1.49 -1.32
C PRO A 120 -4.15 -2.47 -2.45
N SER A 121 -5.45 -2.65 -2.71
CA SER A 121 -5.96 -3.47 -3.82
C SER A 121 -6.08 -2.73 -5.16
N ARG A 122 -5.82 -1.41 -5.22
CA ARG A 122 -5.84 -0.60 -6.44
C ARG A 122 -4.43 -0.11 -6.78
N VAL A 123 -4.16 0.22 -8.05
CA VAL A 123 -2.90 0.83 -8.47
C VAL A 123 -2.94 2.32 -8.10
N PRO A 124 -2.22 2.79 -7.06
CA PRO A 124 -2.20 4.21 -6.74
C PRO A 124 -1.47 4.98 -7.85
N ARG A 125 -1.97 6.19 -8.14
CA ARG A 125 -1.35 7.12 -9.08
C ARG A 125 0.07 7.47 -8.64
N SER A 126 0.96 7.63 -9.60
CA SER A 126 2.35 8.02 -9.34
C SER A 126 2.56 9.53 -9.23
N LYS A 127 1.55 10.36 -9.50
CA LYS A 127 1.64 11.83 -9.51
C LYS A 127 0.28 12.50 -9.36
N PHE A 128 0.24 13.67 -8.72
CA PHE A 128 -0.94 14.52 -8.52
C PHE A 128 -0.68 15.90 -9.11
N CYS A 129 -1.58 16.43 -9.95
CA CYS A 129 -1.32 17.61 -10.77
C CYS A 129 -2.45 18.64 -10.75
N TYR A 130 -2.05 19.91 -10.68
CA TYR A 130 -2.84 21.09 -10.96
C TYR A 130 -2.53 21.58 -12.38
N THR A 131 -3.55 22.03 -13.11
CA THR A 131 -3.41 22.64 -14.45
C THR A 131 -3.86 24.09 -14.38
N LEU A 132 -2.91 25.02 -14.55
CA LEU A 132 -3.15 26.46 -14.46
C LEU A 132 -3.23 27.09 -15.85
N PRO A 133 -4.29 27.83 -16.21
CA PRO A 133 -4.39 28.49 -17.51
C PRO A 133 -3.47 29.70 -17.60
N VAL A 134 -2.84 29.85 -18.76
CA VAL A 134 -2.00 30.97 -19.12
C VAL A 134 -2.47 31.56 -20.45
N TYR A 135 -3.13 32.71 -20.37
CA TYR A 135 -3.65 33.38 -21.57
C TYR A 135 -2.54 34.14 -22.30
N PHE A 136 -2.12 33.61 -23.45
CA PHE A 136 -1.24 34.31 -24.39
C PHE A 136 -2.08 35.04 -25.43
N ASN A 137 -1.91 36.36 -25.53
CA ASN A 137 -2.35 37.05 -26.74
C ASN A 137 -1.26 36.86 -27.80
N GLN A 138 -1.55 36.15 -28.90
CA GLN A 138 -0.56 35.77 -29.93
C GLN A 138 0.17 36.97 -30.58
N THR A 139 -0.31 38.19 -30.35
CA THR A 139 0.32 39.45 -30.81
C THR A 139 1.34 40.04 -29.83
N GLU A 140 1.40 39.58 -28.58
CA GLU A 140 2.32 40.07 -27.56
C GLU A 140 3.42 39.03 -27.24
N LYS A 141 4.66 39.51 -27.09
CA LYS A 141 5.86 38.69 -26.81
C LYS A 141 5.68 37.79 -25.57
N PRO A 142 6.47 36.70 -25.40
CA PRO A 142 6.42 35.84 -24.21
C PRO A 142 6.55 36.65 -22.91
N ARG A 143 5.66 36.38 -21.95
CA ARG A 143 5.57 36.99 -20.62
C ARG A 143 6.17 36.06 -19.57
N ASN A 144 6.81 36.64 -18.55
CA ASN A 144 7.27 35.90 -17.38
C ASN A 144 6.07 35.68 -16.43
N PHE A 145 6.11 34.62 -15.63
CA PHE A 145 5.12 34.39 -14.57
C PHE A 145 5.84 34.08 -13.27
N LEU A 146 5.35 34.65 -12.17
CA LEU A 146 5.76 34.25 -10.83
C LEU A 146 4.80 33.17 -10.35
N LEU A 147 5.32 31.96 -10.20
CA LEU A 147 4.63 30.83 -9.59
C LEU A 147 5.07 30.73 -8.13
N ARG A 148 4.14 30.79 -7.18
CA ARG A 148 4.40 30.55 -5.76
C ARG A 148 3.63 29.30 -5.33
N ALA A 149 4.37 28.30 -4.85
CA ALA A 149 3.81 27.12 -4.23
C ALA A 149 4.17 27.12 -2.74
N THR A 150 3.15 27.03 -1.88
CA THR A 150 3.32 26.98 -0.43
C THR A 150 2.96 25.60 0.08
N PHE A 151 3.92 24.97 0.74
CA PHE A 151 3.79 23.66 1.37
C PHE A 151 3.54 23.84 2.87
N PRO A 152 2.57 23.12 3.45
CA PRO A 152 2.23 23.25 4.86
C PRO A 152 3.33 22.77 5.79
N SER A 153 3.21 23.08 7.08
CA SER A 153 3.90 22.32 8.11
C SER A 153 3.41 20.87 8.13
N ARG A 154 4.17 19.96 8.72
CA ARG A 154 3.79 18.55 8.91
C ARG A 154 2.57 18.38 9.83
N GLN A 155 2.20 19.40 10.60
CA GLN A 155 1.03 19.42 11.48
C GLN A 155 -0.28 19.56 10.69
N LEU A 156 -0.60 18.51 9.93
CA LEU A 156 -1.79 18.40 9.12
C LEU A 156 -2.88 17.64 9.86
N GLN A 157 -4.06 18.25 9.95
CA GLN A 157 -5.25 17.65 10.52
C GLN A 157 -6.28 17.43 9.40
N PRO A 158 -6.48 16.20 8.93
CA PRO A 158 -7.42 15.93 7.84
C PRO A 158 -8.85 16.34 8.24
N MET A 159 -9.47 17.17 7.42
CA MET A 159 -10.87 17.62 7.56
C MET A 159 -11.86 16.47 7.38
N SER A 160 -11.47 15.44 6.61
CA SER A 160 -12.11 14.12 6.69
C SER A 160 -11.28 13.21 7.61
N LEU A 161 -11.63 13.23 8.88
CA LEU A 161 -12.02 12.05 9.66
C LEU A 161 -11.38 10.67 9.38
N GLU A 162 -11.44 10.17 8.15
CA GLU A 162 -11.17 8.78 7.80
C GLU A 162 -9.70 8.48 7.45
N VAL A 163 -8.78 9.45 7.52
CA VAL A 163 -7.40 9.29 7.01
C VAL A 163 -6.38 9.65 8.09
N ASP A 164 -5.50 8.72 8.47
CA ASP A 164 -4.34 9.02 9.34
C ASP A 164 -3.13 9.35 8.48
N LEU A 165 -2.85 10.65 8.35
CA LEU A 165 -1.76 11.18 7.56
C LEU A 165 -0.38 10.90 8.17
N ASN A 166 -0.29 10.63 9.48
CA ASN A 166 1.01 10.49 10.16
C ASN A 166 1.79 9.21 9.81
N VAL A 167 1.11 8.22 9.20
CA VAL A 167 1.71 6.94 8.77
C VAL A 167 2.55 7.12 7.50
N TYR A 168 2.34 8.22 6.76
CA TYR A 168 3.01 8.47 5.50
C TYR A 168 4.24 9.38 5.70
N SER A 169 5.29 9.11 4.93
CA SER A 169 6.46 9.96 4.80
C SER A 169 6.05 11.35 4.29
N THR A 170 6.61 12.40 4.87
CA THR A 170 6.38 13.79 4.44
C THR A 170 7.27 14.23 3.30
N ARG A 171 8.05 13.29 2.73
CA ARG A 171 9.03 13.56 1.68
C ARG A 171 8.50 13.18 0.31
N PHE A 172 8.49 14.11 -0.64
CA PHE A 172 7.94 13.89 -1.99
C PHE A 172 8.63 14.79 -3.03
N TYR A 173 8.43 14.56 -4.31
CA TYR A 173 9.00 15.40 -5.36
C TYR A 173 8.02 16.46 -5.85
N PHE A 174 8.55 17.64 -6.17
CA PHE A 174 7.84 18.76 -6.75
C PHE A 174 8.31 19.01 -8.19
N SER A 175 7.37 19.10 -9.12
CA SER A 175 7.63 19.32 -10.54
C SER A 175 6.70 20.36 -11.13
N VAL A 176 7.21 21.09 -12.13
CA VAL A 176 6.43 22.03 -12.95
C VAL A 176 6.58 21.57 -14.40
N ASP A 177 5.45 21.29 -15.04
CA ASP A 177 5.33 20.57 -16.30
C ASP A 177 6.13 19.25 -16.29
N SER A 178 7.18 19.18 -17.11
CA SER A 178 8.09 18.05 -17.22
C SER A 178 9.40 18.27 -16.46
N THR A 179 9.52 19.38 -15.74
CA THR A 179 10.73 19.79 -15.03
C THR A 179 10.65 19.38 -13.57
N TYR A 180 11.61 18.56 -13.12
CA TYR A 180 11.84 18.35 -11.70
C TYR A 180 12.42 19.61 -11.07
N VAL A 181 11.77 20.12 -10.03
CA VAL A 181 12.17 21.36 -9.34
C VAL A 181 12.92 21.02 -8.04
N ALA A 182 12.29 20.26 -7.14
CA ALA A 182 12.86 19.99 -5.82
C ALA A 182 12.29 18.73 -5.18
N THR A 183 12.99 18.21 -4.17
CA THR A 183 12.40 17.28 -3.19
C THR A 183 11.91 18.11 -2.01
N ILE A 184 10.64 17.95 -1.66
CA ILE A 184 9.99 18.60 -0.53
C ILE A 184 10.00 17.63 0.64
N GLU A 185 10.27 18.14 1.84
CA GLU A 185 10.15 17.41 3.09
C GLU A 185 9.48 18.32 4.11
N LEU A 186 8.23 18.05 4.49
CA LEU A 186 7.47 18.95 5.37
C LEU A 186 8.11 19.02 6.77
N TYR A 187 8.32 20.23 7.28
CA TYR A 187 8.92 20.50 8.60
C TYR A 187 7.86 20.58 9.70
N GLU A 188 8.27 20.34 10.94
CA GLU A 188 7.34 20.20 12.07
C GLU A 188 6.55 21.48 12.38
N HIS A 189 7.18 22.65 12.31
CA HIS A 189 6.60 23.91 12.78
C HIS A 189 6.69 25.06 11.75
N GLU A 190 7.06 24.79 10.51
CA GLU A 190 7.34 25.84 9.52
C GLU A 190 6.81 25.46 8.13
N GLU A 191 6.13 26.40 7.48
CA GLU A 191 5.73 26.31 6.09
C GLU A 191 6.92 26.52 5.14
N GLN A 192 6.88 25.89 3.97
CA GLN A 192 7.91 26.07 2.94
C GLN A 192 7.34 26.76 1.72
N ASN A 193 7.99 27.84 1.31
CA ASN A 193 7.63 28.60 0.11
C ASN A 193 8.66 28.39 -1.00
N ILE A 194 8.16 28.02 -2.19
CA ILE A 194 8.95 27.99 -3.43
C ILE A 194 8.36 29.01 -4.39
N GLU A 195 9.15 30.03 -4.73
CA GLU A 195 8.84 31.02 -5.75
C GLU A 195 9.72 30.79 -6.99
N LEU A 196 9.08 30.58 -8.13
CA LEU A 196 9.73 30.37 -9.42
C LEU A 196 9.28 31.46 -10.39
N VAL A 197 10.23 32.08 -11.08
CA VAL A 197 9.95 32.84 -12.29
C VAL A 197 10.04 31.87 -13.47
N ILE A 198 8.91 31.65 -14.13
CA ILE A 198 8.75 30.67 -15.21
C ILE A 198 8.35 31.35 -16.52
N VAL A 199 8.76 30.74 -17.63
CA VAL A 199 8.30 31.09 -18.98
C VAL A 199 7.50 29.90 -19.55
N PRO A 200 6.17 29.94 -19.48
CA PRO A 200 5.34 28.85 -19.99
C PRO A 200 5.53 28.66 -21.50
N LEU A 201 5.60 27.40 -21.92
CA LEU A 201 5.71 27.02 -23.34
C LEU A 201 4.36 26.67 -23.99
N SER A 202 3.30 26.57 -23.17
CA SER A 202 1.94 26.23 -23.59
C SER A 202 0.96 27.21 -22.95
N ASP A 203 -0.30 27.17 -23.38
CA ASP A 203 -1.41 27.93 -22.78
C ASP A 203 -1.82 27.44 -21.38
N THR A 204 -1.12 26.45 -20.84
CA THR A 204 -1.26 25.98 -19.46
C THR A 204 0.10 25.71 -18.81
N VAL A 205 0.12 25.69 -17.48
CA VAL A 205 1.26 25.26 -16.65
C VAL A 205 0.76 24.16 -15.73
N ASN A 206 1.41 23.00 -15.74
CA ASN A 206 1.08 21.91 -14.84
C ASN A 206 1.98 21.97 -13.60
N VAL A 207 1.40 21.93 -12.41
CA VAL A 207 2.15 21.94 -11.14
C VAL A 207 1.81 20.67 -10.40
N CYS A 208 2.82 19.86 -10.10
CA CYS A 208 2.54 18.51 -9.66
C CYS A 208 3.45 17.98 -8.56
N LEU A 209 2.85 17.16 -7.70
CA LEU A 209 3.47 16.51 -6.57
C LEU A 209 3.55 14.99 -6.80
N VAL A 210 4.71 14.39 -6.54
CA VAL A 210 5.02 12.99 -6.87
C VAL A 210 5.42 12.25 -5.59
N PRO A 211 4.70 11.19 -5.17
CA PRO A 211 5.12 10.34 -4.06
C PRO A 211 6.46 9.62 -4.33
N LEU A 212 7.07 9.09 -3.28
CA LEU A 212 8.27 8.24 -3.38
C LEU A 212 7.96 6.89 -4.03
N GLU A 213 9.02 6.23 -4.51
CA GLU A 213 8.99 4.97 -5.28
C GLU A 213 8.27 3.84 -4.55
N ASP A 214 8.50 3.77 -3.24
CA ASP A 214 7.93 2.81 -2.29
C ASP A 214 6.50 3.15 -1.86
N ARG A 215 5.95 4.27 -2.37
CA ARG A 215 4.61 4.78 -2.06
C ARG A 215 4.41 5.01 -0.57
N SER A 216 5.48 5.31 0.16
CA SER A 216 5.41 5.62 1.58
C SER A 216 4.98 7.06 1.84
N SER A 217 5.08 7.97 0.85
CA SER A 217 4.90 9.40 1.10
C SER A 217 3.55 9.99 0.75
N MET A 218 3.18 11.04 1.49
CA MET A 218 2.01 11.88 1.24
C MET A 218 2.46 13.26 0.74
N PRO A 219 2.22 13.59 -0.53
CA PRO A 219 2.37 14.97 -0.98
C PRO A 219 1.27 15.87 -0.40
N ALA A 220 1.61 17.10 -0.01
CA ALA A 220 0.65 18.08 0.49
C ALA A 220 0.95 19.48 -0.05
N ILE A 221 -0.05 20.34 -0.22
CA ILE A 221 0.09 21.74 -0.67
C ILE A 221 -1.03 22.61 -0.08
N SER A 222 -0.71 23.83 0.36
CA SER A 222 -1.66 24.77 0.99
C SER A 222 -2.10 25.89 0.07
N ALA A 223 -1.18 26.46 -0.69
CA ALA A 223 -1.49 27.55 -1.60
C ALA A 223 -0.74 27.40 -2.91
N LEU A 224 -1.40 27.79 -3.99
CA LEU A 224 -0.81 27.87 -5.32
C LEU A 224 -1.22 29.19 -5.98
N GLU A 225 -0.23 30.04 -6.25
CA GLU A 225 -0.45 31.36 -6.84
C GLU A 225 0.30 31.49 -8.16
N LEU A 226 -0.34 32.10 -9.15
CA LEU A 226 0.27 32.48 -10.42
C LEU A 226 0.05 33.97 -10.66
N ARG A 227 1.15 34.70 -10.89
CA ARG A 227 1.12 36.15 -11.17
C ARG A 227 1.75 36.40 -12.55
N PRO A 228 1.03 37.05 -13.49
CA PRO A 228 1.63 37.53 -14.72
C PRO A 228 2.65 38.62 -14.40
N MET A 229 3.89 38.35 -14.74
CA MET A 229 4.98 39.31 -14.65
C MET A 229 5.11 39.98 -16.02
N GLY A 230 5.48 41.26 -16.03
CA GLY A 230 5.83 41.96 -17.26
C GLY A 230 7.15 41.44 -17.84
N TYR A 231 7.98 42.33 -18.36
CA TYR A 231 9.36 41.98 -18.72
C TYR A 231 10.34 42.04 -17.53
N LEU A 232 9.81 41.94 -16.30
CA LEU A 232 10.59 41.90 -15.07
C LEU A 232 11.45 40.64 -15.02
N TYR A 233 12.76 40.82 -14.79
CA TYR A 233 13.82 39.81 -14.85
C TYR A 233 14.26 39.42 -16.27
N PRO A 234 15.55 39.09 -16.47
CA PRO A 234 16.07 38.76 -17.79
C PRO A 234 15.30 37.57 -18.36
N ARG A 235 14.95 37.62 -19.65
CA ARG A 235 14.77 36.36 -20.38
C ARG A 235 16.10 35.64 -20.23
N SER A 236 16.09 34.34 -19.91
CA SER A 236 17.31 33.55 -20.18
C SER A 236 17.67 33.52 -21.66
N TYR A 237 16.84 34.10 -22.52
CA TYR A 237 17.16 34.41 -23.89
C TYR A 237 18.07 35.64 -23.98
N ASP A 238 19.36 35.37 -24.19
CA ASP A 238 20.38 36.36 -24.50
C ASP A 238 20.04 37.13 -25.80
N GLU A 239 19.60 38.38 -25.66
CA GLU A 239 19.39 39.30 -26.79
C GLU A 239 20.68 39.59 -27.60
N ARG A 240 21.87 39.14 -27.14
CA ARG A 240 23.12 39.31 -27.90
C ARG A 240 23.31 38.30 -29.03
N THR A 241 22.52 37.23 -29.09
CA THR A 241 22.57 36.27 -30.20
C THR A 241 21.29 36.40 -31.03
N GLY A 242 21.27 37.36 -31.95
CA GLY A 242 20.13 37.59 -32.84
C GLY A 242 19.69 36.30 -33.54
N GLY A 243 18.62 35.66 -33.04
CA GLY A 243 17.78 34.68 -33.73
C GLY A 243 18.45 33.46 -34.38
N VAL A 244 19.52 32.86 -33.85
CA VAL A 244 20.21 31.72 -34.53
C VAL A 244 19.92 30.33 -33.95
N TYR A 245 19.30 30.16 -32.79
CA TYR A 245 18.88 28.82 -32.33
C TYR A 245 17.39 28.60 -32.60
N GLY A 246 17.10 27.67 -33.51
CA GLY A 246 15.75 27.28 -33.94
C GLY A 246 14.89 26.64 -32.82
N PRO A 247 13.69 26.14 -33.14
CA PRO A 247 12.65 25.70 -32.18
C PRO A 247 13.04 24.51 -31.27
N LYS A 248 14.31 24.09 -31.25
CA LYS A 248 14.88 23.06 -30.38
C LYS A 248 15.59 23.61 -29.13
N SER A 249 15.66 24.93 -28.92
CA SER A 249 16.27 25.54 -27.72
C SER A 249 15.30 26.34 -26.86
N LEU A 250 14.01 26.00 -26.86
CA LEU A 250 13.05 26.45 -25.85
C LEU A 250 13.30 25.66 -24.55
N GLN A 251 14.47 25.85 -23.93
CA GLN A 251 14.62 25.50 -22.52
C GLN A 251 13.94 26.60 -21.74
N ALA A 252 12.80 26.28 -21.12
CA ALA A 252 12.19 27.16 -20.14
C ALA A 252 13.27 27.56 -19.12
N SER A 253 13.52 28.87 -19.00
CA SER A 253 14.27 29.34 -17.85
C SER A 253 13.38 29.29 -16.65
N TYR A 254 13.92 28.67 -15.61
CA TYR A 254 13.34 28.75 -14.30
C TYR A 254 14.35 29.48 -13.41
N LEU A 255 13.96 30.65 -12.90
CA LEU A 255 14.71 31.33 -11.85
C LEU A 255 14.03 31.03 -10.52
N VAL A 256 14.77 30.58 -9.52
CA VAL A 256 14.26 30.46 -8.14
C VAL A 256 14.49 31.79 -7.43
N VAL A 257 13.47 32.31 -6.76
CA VAL A 257 13.67 33.45 -5.85
C VAL A 257 14.34 32.93 -4.58
N ILE A 258 15.53 33.45 -4.28
CA ILE A 258 16.35 32.98 -3.16
C ILE A 258 16.07 33.79 -1.90
N SER A 259 16.09 35.12 -2.02
CA SER A 259 15.84 36.02 -0.89
C SER A 259 15.38 37.38 -1.38
N ARG A 260 14.54 38.03 -0.58
CA ARG A 260 14.01 39.36 -0.86
C ARG A 260 13.91 40.15 0.45
N PHE A 261 14.36 41.40 0.46
CA PHE A 261 14.46 42.22 1.65
C PHE A 261 13.83 43.60 1.45
N ASN A 262 13.05 44.03 2.44
CA ASN A 262 12.64 45.41 2.66
C ASN A 262 13.42 45.99 3.85
N PHE A 263 14.48 46.75 3.59
CA PHE A 263 15.34 47.33 4.63
C PHE A 263 14.73 48.54 5.33
N GLY A 264 13.48 48.91 5.06
CA GLY A 264 12.83 50.01 5.75
C GLY A 264 11.51 49.65 6.43
N GLY A 265 11.04 48.42 6.27
CA GLY A 265 9.81 47.95 6.88
C GLY A 265 9.95 47.71 8.38
N ASP A 266 8.84 47.81 9.08
CA ASP A 266 8.72 47.33 10.45
C ASP A 266 8.72 45.78 10.45
N PRO A 267 9.67 45.11 11.11
CA PRO A 267 9.74 43.65 11.19
C PRO A 267 8.52 42.97 11.84
N SER A 268 7.65 43.74 12.48
CA SER A 268 6.38 43.29 13.05
C SER A 268 5.17 43.53 12.16
N SER A 269 5.36 44.15 10.99
CA SER A 269 4.30 44.37 9.99
C SER A 269 4.31 43.28 8.91
N PRO A 270 3.15 43.03 8.25
CA PRO A 270 3.07 42.15 7.07
C PRO A 270 3.99 42.61 5.93
N SER A 271 4.27 41.71 4.98
CA SER A 271 5.11 42.07 3.84
C SER A 271 4.43 43.11 2.96
N VAL A 272 5.24 43.98 2.34
CA VAL A 272 4.73 44.86 1.28
C VAL A 272 4.42 44.00 0.06
N ARG A 273 3.19 44.09 -0.45
CA ARG A 273 2.69 43.32 -1.59
C ARG A 273 1.52 44.05 -2.26
N TYR A 274 0.70 43.38 -3.07
CA TYR A 274 -0.42 44.03 -3.76
C TYR A 274 -1.37 44.76 -2.78
N PRO A 275 -1.92 45.94 -3.11
CA PRO A 275 -1.76 46.70 -4.36
C PRO A 275 -0.50 47.57 -4.45
N ASP A 276 0.28 47.69 -3.37
CA ASP A 276 1.50 48.51 -3.36
C ASP A 276 2.61 47.93 -4.26
N ASP A 277 2.64 46.60 -4.43
CA ASP A 277 3.34 45.91 -5.51
C ASP A 277 2.35 45.38 -6.58
N ARG A 278 2.39 45.95 -7.78
CA ARG A 278 1.53 45.53 -8.91
C ARG A 278 1.70 44.06 -9.35
N TYR A 279 2.81 43.42 -8.99
CA TYR A 279 3.12 42.03 -9.33
C TYR A 279 2.87 41.06 -8.16
N ASP A 280 2.44 41.57 -7.00
CA ASP A 280 2.21 40.78 -5.77
C ASP A 280 3.45 39.96 -5.31
N ARG A 281 4.64 40.54 -5.45
CA ARG A 281 5.86 40.00 -4.82
C ARG A 281 5.78 40.25 -3.31
N LEU A 282 6.17 39.26 -2.50
CA LEU A 282 6.22 39.37 -1.04
C LEU A 282 7.54 40.03 -0.60
N TRP A 283 7.49 41.23 -0.06
CA TRP A 283 8.66 41.96 0.45
C TRP A 283 8.70 42.02 1.98
N PRO A 284 9.28 41.01 2.65
CA PRO A 284 9.37 40.99 4.11
C PRO A 284 10.36 42.03 4.63
N ALA A 285 10.04 42.62 5.78
CA ALA A 285 10.90 43.57 6.46
C ALA A 285 12.18 42.93 7.02
N ALA A 286 13.33 43.51 6.68
CA ALA A 286 14.62 43.03 7.17
C ALA A 286 14.83 43.42 8.64
N ARG A 287 15.52 42.57 9.41
CA ARG A 287 15.90 42.86 10.81
C ARG A 287 17.35 43.32 10.90
N ILE A 288 17.60 44.45 11.57
CA ILE A 288 18.95 44.95 11.81
C ILE A 288 19.68 43.93 12.69
N PRO A 289 20.87 43.44 12.29
CA PRO A 289 21.67 42.55 13.12
C PRO A 289 21.96 43.15 14.50
N SER A 290 21.82 42.36 15.58
CA SER A 290 21.93 42.86 16.96
C SER A 290 23.27 43.55 17.25
N ASN A 291 24.34 43.11 16.58
CA ASN A 291 25.68 43.70 16.67
C ASN A 291 25.82 45.05 15.95
N GLN A 292 24.85 45.45 15.12
CA GLN A 292 24.82 46.73 14.41
C GLN A 292 23.66 47.63 14.85
N ALA A 293 22.85 47.20 15.82
CA ALA A 293 21.64 47.92 16.26
C ALA A 293 21.91 49.33 16.82
N SER A 294 23.12 49.60 17.32
CA SER A 294 23.55 50.93 17.77
C SER A 294 24.12 51.81 16.66
N GLU A 295 24.44 51.23 15.50
CA GLU A 295 25.14 51.89 14.39
C GLU A 295 24.24 52.12 13.18
N ILE A 296 23.19 51.31 13.00
CA ILE A 296 22.24 51.44 11.90
C ILE A 296 20.92 51.96 12.47
N ARG A 297 20.37 53.00 11.83
CA ARG A 297 19.04 53.52 12.13
C ARG A 297 18.07 53.25 11.00
N MET A 298 16.84 52.91 11.36
CA MET A 298 15.74 52.91 10.42
C MET A 298 15.28 54.34 10.18
N VAL A 299 15.21 54.74 8.93
CA VAL A 299 14.77 56.08 8.52
C VAL A 299 13.50 55.95 7.70
N THR A 300 12.52 56.79 8.04
CA THR A 300 11.22 56.84 7.38
C THR A 300 10.93 58.27 6.95
N ASN A 301 10.39 58.43 5.76
CA ASN A 301 9.91 59.70 5.25
C ASN A 301 8.38 59.71 5.30
N THR A 302 7.81 60.74 5.94
CA THR A 302 6.35 60.87 6.11
C THR A 302 5.67 61.51 4.89
N THR A 303 6.44 62.11 3.98
CA THR A 303 5.91 62.58 2.70
C THR A 303 5.79 61.39 1.74
N ARG A 304 4.56 60.94 1.50
CA ARG A 304 4.26 59.92 0.48
C ARG A 304 4.72 60.50 -0.86
N ILE A 305 5.74 59.91 -1.48
CA ILE A 305 6.17 60.31 -2.82
C ILE A 305 4.99 59.99 -3.75
N VAL A 306 4.23 61.01 -4.13
CA VAL A 306 3.28 60.89 -5.22
C VAL A 306 4.13 60.71 -6.46
N VAL A 307 4.19 59.48 -6.98
CA VAL A 307 4.76 59.21 -8.30
C VAL A 307 3.77 59.79 -9.32
N ASP A 308 3.81 61.11 -9.48
CA ASP A 308 3.00 61.88 -10.41
C ASP A 308 3.45 61.53 -11.85
N SER A 309 2.94 60.43 -12.38
CA SER A 309 2.33 60.34 -13.71
C SER A 309 2.35 58.89 -14.24
N PRO A 310 1.18 58.27 -14.51
CA PRO A 310 1.07 56.95 -15.16
C PRO A 310 1.62 56.91 -16.59
N THR A 311 1.88 58.06 -17.23
CA THR A 311 2.10 58.15 -18.68
C THR A 311 3.51 57.77 -19.15
N ARG A 312 4.41 57.39 -18.24
CA ARG A 312 5.77 56.92 -18.57
C ARG A 312 6.18 55.62 -17.85
N LEU A 313 5.25 55.00 -17.11
CA LEU A 313 5.45 53.79 -16.29
C LEU A 313 5.43 52.48 -17.11
N ASP A 314 5.82 52.56 -18.37
CA ASP A 314 6.07 51.43 -19.28
C ASP A 314 7.49 50.87 -19.09
N THR A 315 8.02 50.96 -17.87
CA THR A 315 9.30 50.35 -17.51
C THR A 315 9.03 49.25 -16.51
N ASP A 316 9.20 48.02 -16.98
CA ASP A 316 8.80 46.75 -16.38
C ASP A 316 9.38 46.42 -15.01
N TYR A 317 10.08 47.35 -14.35
CA TYR A 317 11.01 47.04 -13.26
C TYR A 317 10.67 47.63 -11.88
N ALA A 318 9.54 48.31 -11.69
CA ALA A 318 9.31 49.12 -10.49
C ALA A 318 9.23 48.30 -9.19
N TYR A 319 10.00 48.68 -8.17
CA TYR A 319 9.79 48.24 -6.78
C TYR A 319 8.51 48.88 -6.21
N PRO A 320 7.94 48.35 -5.11
CA PRO A 320 6.74 48.92 -4.50
C PRO A 320 6.94 50.36 -4.01
N ALA A 321 5.95 51.23 -4.17
CA ALA A 321 6.03 52.64 -3.77
C ALA A 321 6.41 52.83 -2.29
N ALA A 322 5.97 51.92 -1.41
CA ALA A 322 6.30 51.94 0.02
C ALA A 322 7.82 51.87 0.29
N MET A 323 8.59 51.15 -0.54
CA MET A 323 10.04 51.01 -0.37
C MET A 323 10.83 52.31 -0.55
N TYR A 324 10.24 53.27 -1.26
CA TYR A 324 10.87 54.56 -1.53
C TYR A 324 10.76 55.52 -0.35
N SER A 325 9.99 55.15 0.68
CA SER A 325 9.76 55.96 1.86
C SER A 325 10.52 55.48 3.10
N THR A 326 11.22 54.34 3.01
CA THR A 326 11.86 53.71 4.16
C THR A 326 13.22 53.09 3.81
N ALA A 327 14.20 53.14 4.71
CA ALA A 327 15.54 52.56 4.49
C ALA A 327 16.29 52.25 5.81
N TRP A 328 17.34 51.45 5.72
CA TRP A 328 18.42 51.45 6.72
C TRP A 328 19.45 52.50 6.34
N GLU A 329 19.86 53.29 7.33
CA GLU A 329 20.91 54.30 7.18
C GLU A 329 21.97 54.13 8.27
N GLY A 330 23.25 54.27 7.90
CA GLY A 330 24.33 54.32 8.88
C GLY A 330 24.25 55.56 9.78
N ALA A 331 24.64 55.43 11.05
CA ALA A 331 24.63 56.53 12.01
C ALA A 331 25.59 57.67 11.61
N ASN A 332 26.65 57.37 10.86
CA ASN A 332 27.63 58.34 10.35
C ASN A 332 28.28 57.87 9.03
N LEU A 333 29.19 58.68 8.47
CA LEU A 333 29.90 58.40 7.22
C LEU A 333 30.78 57.14 7.27
N ASP A 334 31.32 56.80 8.43
CA ASP A 334 32.22 55.66 8.60
C ASP A 334 31.46 54.35 8.90
N THR A 335 30.13 54.42 9.01
CA THR A 335 29.29 53.26 9.34
C THR A 335 29.06 52.38 8.12
N ASN A 336 29.38 51.10 8.25
CA ASN A 336 29.11 50.08 7.25
C ASN A 336 27.79 49.35 7.56
N ILE A 337 26.86 49.34 6.60
CA ILE A 337 25.66 48.50 6.69
C ILE A 337 26.06 47.09 6.22
N SER A 338 25.99 46.11 7.11
CA SER A 338 26.34 44.72 6.77
C SER A 338 25.13 43.82 6.94
N PHE A 339 24.88 42.94 5.98
CA PHE A 339 23.82 41.94 6.08
C PHE A 339 24.20 40.68 5.32
N THR A 340 23.50 39.59 5.61
CA THR A 340 23.80 38.28 5.03
C THR A 340 22.60 37.75 4.27
N ALA A 341 22.87 37.14 3.11
CA ALA A 341 21.89 36.32 2.39
C ALA A 341 22.28 34.86 2.56
N ASN A 342 21.38 34.07 3.18
CA ASN A 342 21.57 32.63 3.36
C ASN A 342 21.13 31.87 2.11
N LEU A 343 22.07 31.24 1.41
CA LEU A 343 21.78 30.44 0.22
C LEU A 343 21.56 28.95 0.55
N THR A 344 21.87 28.52 1.78
CA THR A 344 21.82 27.11 2.20
C THR A 344 20.39 26.57 2.27
N GLU A 345 19.45 27.35 2.80
CA GLU A 345 18.03 26.96 2.94
C GLU A 345 17.35 26.70 1.59
N LYS A 346 17.89 27.26 0.49
CA LYS A 346 17.38 27.08 -0.87
C LYS A 346 18.28 26.18 -1.75
N ARG A 347 19.43 25.72 -1.26
CA ARG A 347 20.37 24.83 -1.99
C ARG A 347 19.85 23.39 -2.15
N LEU A 348 18.90 22.95 -1.32
CA LEU A 348 18.18 21.67 -1.48
C LEU A 348 17.41 21.58 -2.82
N GLN A 349 17.29 22.69 -3.55
CA GLN A 349 16.59 22.83 -4.84
C GLN A 349 17.54 22.91 -6.06
N ASN A 350 18.84 22.61 -5.90
CA ASN A 350 19.85 22.58 -6.97
C ASN A 350 19.94 23.84 -7.88
N PRO A 351 19.92 25.10 -7.36
CA PRO A 351 20.32 26.23 -8.18
C PRO A 351 21.80 26.10 -8.57
N THR A 352 22.13 26.44 -9.82
CA THR A 352 23.50 26.65 -10.25
C THR A 352 24.16 27.71 -9.36
N PRO A 353 25.50 27.79 -9.26
CA PRO A 353 26.18 28.85 -8.49
C PRO A 353 25.95 30.26 -9.08
N THR A 354 25.02 30.42 -10.01
CA THR A 354 24.78 31.61 -10.78
C THR A 354 23.55 32.34 -10.24
N PHE A 355 23.74 33.58 -9.81
CA PHE A 355 22.71 34.40 -9.18
C PHE A 355 22.53 35.73 -9.91
N TYR A 356 21.30 36.21 -9.90
CA TYR A 356 20.87 37.50 -10.40
C TYR A 356 20.46 38.33 -9.20
N VAL A 357 21.15 39.44 -8.97
CA VAL A 357 20.86 40.34 -7.86
C VAL A 357 20.30 41.65 -8.40
N SER A 358 19.18 42.09 -7.83
CA SER A 358 18.60 43.41 -8.03
C SER A 358 18.61 44.14 -6.69
N GLU A 359 19.22 45.32 -6.66
CA GLU A 359 19.38 46.14 -5.47
C GLU A 359 18.69 47.49 -5.69
N MET A 360 18.20 48.09 -4.60
CA MET A 360 17.55 49.39 -4.62
C MET A 360 18.17 50.34 -3.58
N PHE A 361 18.67 51.47 -4.07
CA PHE A 361 19.23 52.56 -3.28
C PHE A 361 18.57 53.89 -3.70
N TYR A 362 17.69 54.42 -2.86
CA TYR A 362 16.89 55.62 -3.09
C TYR A 362 17.01 56.60 -1.91
N GLY A 363 17.29 57.87 -2.18
CA GLY A 363 17.40 58.90 -1.14
C GLY A 363 16.05 59.26 -0.54
N LEU A 364 15.91 59.17 0.79
CA LEU A 364 14.71 59.62 1.52
C LEU A 364 14.68 61.16 1.60
N GLN A 365 13.55 61.78 1.28
CA GLN A 365 13.47 63.22 1.00
C GLN A 365 12.88 64.03 2.16
N ASP A 366 13.68 64.88 2.81
CA ASP A 366 13.13 66.07 3.47
C ASP A 366 14.08 67.28 3.32
N SER A 367 13.65 68.24 2.49
CA SER A 367 14.14 69.63 2.36
C SER A 367 15.66 69.90 2.18
N SER A 368 16.31 69.34 1.16
CA SER A 368 17.29 70.05 0.28
C SER A 368 17.81 69.07 -0.78
N PHE A 369 17.80 69.47 -2.04
CA PHE A 369 18.07 68.62 -3.21
C PHE A 369 19.53 68.13 -3.36
N ASP A 370 20.34 68.08 -2.29
CA ASP A 370 21.80 67.98 -2.46
C ASP A 370 22.56 67.23 -1.35
N THR A 371 22.03 66.13 -0.82
CA THR A 371 22.91 65.18 -0.11
C THR A 371 23.62 64.32 -1.16
N GLU A 372 24.81 64.73 -1.57
CA GLU A 372 25.75 63.93 -2.38
C GLU A 372 26.09 62.62 -1.65
N ARG A 373 25.24 61.61 -1.77
CA ARG A 373 25.45 60.29 -1.18
C ARG A 373 26.05 59.38 -2.24
N TYR A 374 27.28 58.93 -2.03
CA TYR A 374 27.96 57.97 -2.89
C TYR A 374 28.27 56.72 -2.08
N ILE A 375 27.88 55.55 -2.56
CA ILE A 375 28.07 54.29 -1.85
C ILE A 375 28.90 53.30 -2.66
N ASP A 376 29.64 52.47 -1.93
CA ASP A 376 30.21 51.23 -2.46
C ASP A 376 29.37 50.06 -1.95
N VAL A 377 29.09 49.11 -2.83
CA VAL A 377 28.45 47.85 -2.49
C VAL A 377 29.47 46.75 -2.71
N LEU A 378 29.79 46.02 -1.65
CA LEU A 378 30.73 44.91 -1.63
C LEU A 378 29.98 43.64 -1.26
N ALA A 379 30.34 42.51 -1.87
CA ALA A 379 29.84 41.20 -1.46
C ALA A 379 30.97 40.18 -1.43
N ASP A 380 30.98 39.31 -0.42
CA ASP A 380 31.83 38.12 -0.38
C ASP A 380 31.11 36.96 -1.06
N LEU A 381 31.54 36.66 -2.29
CA LEU A 381 30.98 35.60 -3.12
C LEU A 381 31.70 34.25 -2.90
N GLY A 382 32.58 34.14 -1.90
CA GLY A 382 33.34 32.92 -1.56
C GLY A 382 34.81 32.94 -1.98
N ASP A 383 35.27 34.01 -2.62
CA ASP A 383 36.69 34.29 -2.90
C ASP A 383 37.15 35.61 -2.24
N GLY A 384 36.47 36.04 -1.17
CA GLY A 384 36.66 37.33 -0.52
C GLY A 384 35.77 38.44 -1.09
N PHE A 385 35.78 39.60 -0.43
CA PHE A 385 34.95 40.74 -0.80
C PHE A 385 35.30 41.33 -2.17
N GLN A 386 34.31 41.41 -3.04
CA GLN A 386 34.38 42.04 -4.36
C GLN A 386 33.43 43.23 -4.43
N SER A 387 33.80 44.29 -5.15
CA SER A 387 32.92 45.44 -5.38
C SER A 387 31.90 45.12 -6.47
N LEU A 388 30.63 45.14 -6.10
CA LEU A 388 29.49 45.02 -7.01
C LEU A 388 29.19 46.38 -7.67
N TYR A 389 29.31 47.45 -6.87
CA TYR A 389 29.20 48.85 -7.29
C TYR A 389 30.26 49.68 -6.56
N ASN A 390 30.86 50.64 -7.27
CA ASN A 390 31.87 51.56 -6.74
C ASN A 390 31.44 53.00 -7.05
N GLY A 391 31.27 53.82 -6.02
CA GLY A 391 30.86 55.22 -6.16
C GLY A 391 29.45 55.40 -6.74
N LEU A 392 28.51 54.51 -6.40
CA LEU A 392 27.12 54.64 -6.85
C LEU A 392 26.47 55.86 -6.19
N GLN A 393 25.98 56.80 -7.01
CA GLN A 393 25.28 57.99 -6.51
C GLN A 393 23.84 57.63 -6.12
N VAL A 394 23.50 57.75 -4.85
CA VAL A 394 22.14 57.60 -4.33
C VAL A 394 21.42 58.94 -4.47
N ALA A 395 20.67 59.10 -5.56
CA ALA A 395 19.94 60.33 -5.85
C ALA A 395 18.55 60.36 -5.18
N GLY A 396 18.00 61.57 -5.03
CA GLY A 396 16.59 61.79 -4.63
C GLY A 396 15.57 61.58 -5.77
N TYR A 397 16.00 60.97 -6.87
CA TYR A 397 15.16 60.53 -7.99
C TYR A 397 15.48 59.07 -8.32
N TRP A 398 14.51 58.41 -8.94
CA TRP A 398 14.50 56.97 -9.17
C TRP A 398 15.61 56.59 -10.14
N GLN A 399 16.58 55.79 -9.69
CA GLN A 399 17.64 55.25 -10.52
C GLN A 399 17.53 53.72 -10.61
N TRP A 400 17.57 53.21 -11.84
CA TRP A 400 17.59 51.79 -12.13
C TRP A 400 18.97 51.20 -11.84
N LEU A 401 19.02 50.13 -11.05
CA LEU A 401 20.22 49.30 -10.95
C LEU A 401 20.00 48.02 -11.73
N ASN A 402 20.86 47.84 -12.74
CA ASN A 402 20.83 46.68 -13.61
C ASN A 402 20.93 45.40 -12.79
N ILE A 403 20.07 44.42 -13.09
CA ILE A 403 20.22 43.06 -12.59
C ILE A 403 21.59 42.54 -13.02
N ARG A 404 22.44 42.19 -12.05
CA ARG A 404 23.78 41.67 -12.33
C ARG A 404 23.85 40.17 -12.07
N LYS A 405 24.54 39.48 -12.99
CA LYS A 405 24.81 38.05 -12.94
C LYS A 405 26.13 37.82 -12.20
N PHE A 406 26.10 37.01 -11.16
CA PHE A 406 27.26 36.68 -10.32
C PHE A 406 27.40 35.18 -10.15
N SER A 407 28.64 34.70 -9.96
CA SER A 407 28.90 33.33 -9.53
C SER A 407 29.24 33.34 -8.04
N VAL A 408 28.47 32.60 -7.23
CA VAL A 408 28.67 32.49 -5.79
C VAL A 408 29.19 31.08 -5.46
N LYS A 409 30.29 31.02 -4.72
CA LYS A 409 30.96 29.78 -4.28
C LYS A 409 30.74 29.46 -2.80
N THR A 410 30.14 30.38 -2.06
CA THR A 410 29.80 30.24 -0.64
C THR A 410 28.32 29.93 -0.44
N ASP A 411 27.99 29.42 0.75
CA ASP A 411 26.64 29.18 1.25
C ASP A 411 25.97 30.44 1.81
N VAL A 412 26.77 31.39 2.26
CA VAL A 412 26.32 32.65 2.86
C VAL A 412 27.05 33.78 2.16
N VAL A 413 26.28 34.70 1.57
CA VAL A 413 26.84 35.90 0.94
C VAL A 413 26.77 37.05 1.93
N ASN A 414 27.93 37.57 2.31
CA ASN A 414 28.03 38.74 3.18
C ASN A 414 28.08 39.99 2.31
N TYR A 415 27.14 40.91 2.52
CA TYR A 415 27.09 42.20 1.85
C TYR A 415 27.57 43.30 2.78
N ILE A 416 28.29 44.28 2.22
CA ILE A 416 28.67 45.52 2.89
C ILE A 416 28.29 46.68 1.99
N VAL A 417 27.43 47.57 2.49
CA VAL A 417 27.11 48.86 1.87
C VAL A 417 27.75 49.95 2.72
N ARG A 418 28.64 50.74 2.12
CA ARG A 418 29.39 51.79 2.83
C ARG A 418 29.42 53.10 2.05
N ALA A 419 29.60 54.21 2.75
CA ALA A 419 29.82 55.50 2.09
C ALA A 419 31.20 55.51 1.41
N ASN A 420 31.26 56.01 0.18
CA ASN A 420 32.51 56.25 -0.52
C ASN A 420 33.16 57.54 0.01
N ALA A 421 34.47 57.72 -0.21
CA ALA A 421 35.23 58.92 0.16
C ALA A 421 34.63 60.25 -0.36
N SER A 422 33.90 60.21 -1.48
CA SER A 422 33.21 61.38 -2.05
C SER A 422 31.84 61.66 -1.42
N SER A 423 31.36 60.80 -0.51
CA SER A 423 30.02 60.92 0.07
C SER A 423 29.97 61.97 1.18
N LYS A 424 28.92 62.80 1.16
CA LYS A 424 28.58 63.77 2.22
C LYS A 424 27.51 63.25 3.17
N ALA A 425 26.95 62.06 2.91
CA ALA A 425 25.97 61.41 3.76
C ALA A 425 26.31 59.92 3.96
N ALA A 426 25.79 59.33 5.04
CA ALA A 426 26.04 57.93 5.41
C ALA A 426 25.64 56.92 4.33
N ALA A 427 25.97 55.64 4.48
CA ALA A 427 25.43 54.60 3.61
C ALA A 427 23.91 54.44 3.82
N LEU A 428 23.18 54.03 2.78
CA LEU A 428 21.75 53.75 2.83
C LEU A 428 21.36 52.61 1.89
N VAL A 429 20.39 51.78 2.28
CA VAL A 429 19.79 50.70 1.45
C VAL A 429 18.29 50.56 1.70
N ASN A 430 17.50 50.40 0.63
CA ASN A 430 16.03 50.29 0.72
C ASN A 430 15.53 48.86 0.49
N GLY A 431 16.02 48.19 -0.56
CA GLY A 431 15.50 46.88 -0.96
C GLY A 431 16.52 46.05 -1.74
N LEU A 432 16.32 44.73 -1.71
CA LEU A 432 17.18 43.75 -2.38
C LEU A 432 16.37 42.51 -2.78
N ASP A 433 16.63 41.99 -3.97
CA ASP A 433 16.00 40.79 -4.53
C ASP A 433 17.07 39.91 -5.21
N ILE A 434 17.15 38.65 -4.81
CA ILE A 434 18.17 37.70 -5.25
C ILE A 434 17.48 36.50 -5.90
N LEU A 435 17.81 36.21 -7.16
CA LEU A 435 17.33 35.03 -7.89
C LEU A 435 18.48 34.10 -8.25
N GLY A 436 18.26 32.79 -8.20
CA GLY A 436 19.20 31.75 -8.64
C GLY A 436 18.75 31.13 -9.95
N GLU A 437 19.68 30.91 -10.88
CA GLU A 437 19.43 30.12 -12.09
C GLU A 437 19.56 28.63 -11.75
N PHE A 438 18.60 27.78 -12.10
CA PHE A 438 18.74 26.32 -12.00
C PHE A 438 18.57 25.65 -13.35
N ASN A 439 19.28 24.54 -13.55
CA ASN A 439 19.18 23.76 -14.78
C ASN A 439 18.01 22.79 -14.68
N PRO A 440 16.92 22.99 -15.45
CA PRO A 440 15.78 22.09 -15.38
C PRO A 440 16.16 20.71 -15.93
N ILE A 441 15.89 19.65 -15.17
CA ILE A 441 15.90 18.29 -15.72
C ILE A 441 14.56 18.09 -16.42
N ILE A 442 14.54 18.24 -17.75
CA ILE A 442 13.36 17.91 -18.56
C ILE A 442 13.23 16.40 -18.60
N THR A 443 12.18 15.88 -17.96
CA THR A 443 11.89 14.46 -17.87
C THR A 443 10.85 14.11 -18.93
N ARG A 444 11.17 13.14 -19.80
CA ARG A 444 10.22 12.53 -20.74
C ARG A 444 10.30 11.02 -20.56
N THR A 445 9.21 10.30 -20.80
CA THR A 445 9.31 8.84 -20.92
C THR A 445 10.33 8.52 -21.98
N LEU A 446 11.11 7.46 -21.75
CA LEU A 446 12.12 7.06 -22.73
C LEU A 446 11.45 6.89 -24.10
N PRO A 447 11.95 7.56 -25.17
CA PRO A 447 11.26 7.59 -26.46
C PRO A 447 10.94 6.20 -27.04
N THR A 448 11.77 5.20 -26.77
CA THR A 448 11.53 3.82 -27.16
C THR A 448 10.27 3.24 -26.51
N ASP A 449 10.07 3.49 -25.21
CA ASP A 449 8.90 3.00 -24.48
C ASP A 449 7.63 3.68 -25.01
N VAL A 450 7.70 4.99 -25.30
CA VAL A 450 6.61 5.74 -25.95
C VAL A 450 6.21 5.13 -27.27
N GLU A 451 7.19 4.85 -28.14
CA GLU A 451 6.96 4.27 -29.45
C GLU A 451 6.30 2.88 -29.35
N VAL A 452 6.82 2.00 -28.49
CA VAL A 452 6.27 0.65 -28.30
C VAL A 452 4.83 0.72 -27.82
N ILE A 453 4.56 1.49 -26.77
CA ILE A 453 3.25 1.59 -26.13
C ILE A 453 2.20 2.25 -27.03
N THR A 454 2.58 3.29 -27.77
CA THR A 454 1.68 3.98 -28.70
C THR A 454 1.33 3.10 -29.90
N ASN A 455 2.23 2.22 -30.34
CA ASN A 455 1.99 1.31 -31.46
C ASN A 455 1.31 0.00 -31.06
N LEU A 456 1.41 -0.40 -29.79
CA LEU A 456 0.89 -1.66 -29.27
C LEU A 456 -0.64 -1.71 -29.36
N LEU A 457 -1.36 -0.85 -28.63
CA LEU A 457 -2.81 -0.99 -28.45
C LEU A 457 -3.69 -0.62 -29.65
N PRO A 458 -3.38 0.39 -30.49
CA PRO A 458 -4.17 0.63 -31.71
C PRO A 458 -4.18 -0.57 -32.66
N ALA A 459 -3.13 -1.41 -32.61
CA ALA A 459 -3.01 -2.61 -33.43
C ALA A 459 -3.78 -3.82 -32.87
N VAL A 460 -4.09 -3.82 -31.56
CA VAL A 460 -4.66 -4.99 -30.86
C VAL A 460 -5.99 -4.72 -30.12
N SER A 461 -6.48 -3.48 -30.05
CA SER A 461 -7.69 -3.15 -29.29
C SER A 461 -8.82 -2.58 -30.16
N ASN A 462 -10.05 -3.06 -29.91
CA ASN A 462 -11.28 -2.44 -30.43
C ASN A 462 -11.91 -1.41 -29.46
N ARG A 463 -11.31 -1.20 -28.28
CA ARG A 463 -11.72 -0.18 -27.29
C ARG A 463 -10.83 1.07 -27.43
N SER A 464 -11.43 2.25 -27.25
CA SER A 464 -10.69 3.51 -27.18
C SER A 464 -9.93 3.60 -25.86
N PHE A 465 -8.64 3.28 -25.90
CA PHE A 465 -7.70 3.65 -24.85
C PHE A 465 -7.32 5.12 -25.03
N ASP A 466 -7.26 5.89 -23.94
CA ASP A 466 -6.63 7.21 -23.99
C ASP A 466 -5.13 7.01 -24.17
N MET A 467 -4.62 7.57 -25.27
CA MET A 467 -3.23 7.46 -25.71
C MET A 467 -2.68 8.85 -26.07
N SER A 468 -3.32 9.91 -25.56
CA SER A 468 -2.87 11.28 -25.79
C SER A 468 -1.75 11.63 -24.80
N GLY A 469 -0.68 12.25 -25.31
CA GLY A 469 0.44 12.71 -24.49
C GLY A 469 1.54 11.67 -24.25
N ASP A 470 2.37 11.94 -23.25
CA ASP A 470 3.46 11.05 -22.84
C ASP A 470 2.88 9.92 -21.95
N PRO A 471 3.25 8.65 -22.17
CA PRO A 471 2.60 7.52 -21.51
C PRO A 471 2.85 7.45 -20.01
N CYS A 472 3.97 7.96 -19.48
CA CYS A 472 4.24 8.00 -18.04
C CYS A 472 4.06 9.39 -17.42
N LEU A 473 3.87 10.44 -18.24
CA LEU A 473 3.89 11.83 -17.78
C LEU A 473 2.70 12.66 -18.26
N PRO A 474 2.16 13.55 -17.42
CA PRO A 474 2.49 13.67 -15.99
C PRO A 474 1.98 12.47 -15.19
N ILE A 475 0.91 11.82 -15.63
CA ILE A 475 0.31 10.65 -14.98
C ILE A 475 0.41 9.48 -15.95
N PRO A 476 0.86 8.29 -15.51
CA PRO A 476 0.87 7.11 -16.35
C PRO A 476 -0.52 6.77 -16.85
N TRP A 477 -0.62 6.27 -18.08
CA TRP A 477 -1.90 5.76 -18.59
C TRP A 477 -2.44 4.65 -17.67
N ALA A 478 -3.77 4.57 -17.51
CA ALA A 478 -4.43 3.77 -16.45
C ALA A 478 -4.11 2.26 -16.44
N TRP A 479 -3.57 1.73 -17.54
CA TRP A 479 -3.26 0.32 -17.76
C TRP A 479 -1.74 0.04 -17.79
N ILE A 480 -0.92 1.04 -17.48
CA ILE A 480 0.52 0.91 -17.30
C ILE A 480 0.97 1.40 -15.91
N VAL A 481 2.10 0.86 -15.47
CA VAL A 481 2.86 1.40 -14.33
C VAL A 481 4.24 1.77 -14.85
N CYS A 482 4.75 2.92 -14.41
CA CYS A 482 6.07 3.40 -14.77
C CYS A 482 7.01 3.48 -13.56
N SER A 483 8.31 3.35 -13.79
CA SER A 483 9.34 3.69 -12.80
C SER A 483 9.35 5.19 -12.54
N ILE A 484 9.73 5.61 -11.32
CA ILE A 484 9.96 7.03 -11.05
C ILE A 484 11.37 7.47 -11.45
N GLU A 485 12.31 6.53 -11.63
CA GLU A 485 13.65 6.81 -12.13
C GLU A 485 13.59 7.59 -13.45
N LEU A 486 14.48 8.56 -13.63
CA LEU A 486 14.50 9.46 -14.79
C LEU A 486 15.51 8.97 -15.84
N PRO A 487 15.12 8.86 -17.12
CA PRO A 487 13.77 9.03 -17.68
C PRO A 487 12.81 7.91 -17.24
N PRO A 488 11.51 8.19 -16.98
CA PRO A 488 10.53 7.17 -16.64
C PRO A 488 10.47 6.06 -17.68
N ARG A 489 10.31 4.83 -17.21
CA ARG A 489 10.26 3.60 -18.01
C ARG A 489 9.03 2.79 -17.68
N VAL A 490 8.44 2.12 -18.66
CA VAL A 490 7.28 1.27 -18.43
C VAL A 490 7.72 -0.02 -17.74
N THR A 491 7.17 -0.28 -16.55
CA THR A 491 7.55 -1.42 -15.71
C THR A 491 6.45 -2.47 -15.60
N GLN A 492 5.19 -2.10 -15.81
CA GLN A 492 4.08 -3.06 -15.84
C GLN A 492 3.06 -2.68 -16.91
N ILE A 493 2.50 -3.68 -17.56
CA ILE A 493 1.33 -3.54 -18.45
C ILE A 493 0.30 -4.57 -18.02
N ASN A 494 -0.91 -4.11 -17.69
CA ASN A 494 -2.03 -4.97 -17.35
C ASN A 494 -3.26 -4.57 -18.15
N VAL A 495 -3.71 -5.49 -19.02
CA VAL A 495 -4.91 -5.34 -19.82
C VAL A 495 -5.82 -6.59 -19.71
N THR A 496 -5.74 -7.32 -18.60
CA THR A 496 -6.54 -8.53 -18.34
C THR A 496 -8.03 -8.27 -18.58
N GLY A 497 -8.71 -9.17 -19.31
CA GLY A 497 -10.16 -9.09 -19.50
C GLY A 497 -10.66 -7.90 -20.35
N ASN A 498 -9.78 -7.14 -21.02
CA ASN A 498 -10.17 -5.95 -21.78
C ASN A 498 -10.65 -6.22 -23.21
N GLY A 499 -10.66 -7.49 -23.64
CA GLY A 499 -11.09 -7.88 -24.98
C GLY A 499 -10.08 -7.55 -26.08
N VAL A 500 -8.79 -7.54 -25.73
CA VAL A 500 -7.68 -7.33 -26.66
C VAL A 500 -7.60 -8.49 -27.66
N ARG A 501 -7.31 -8.20 -28.94
CA ARG A 501 -7.33 -9.10 -30.11
C ARG A 501 -6.07 -8.93 -30.97
N GLY A 502 -5.89 -9.75 -32.00
CA GLY A 502 -4.72 -9.64 -32.88
C GLY A 502 -3.49 -10.32 -32.29
N SER A 503 -2.29 -10.03 -32.81
CA SER A 503 -1.05 -10.70 -32.40
C SER A 503 -0.14 -9.80 -31.57
N LEU A 504 0.58 -10.40 -30.62
CA LEU A 504 1.61 -9.71 -29.84
C LEU A 504 2.75 -9.21 -30.76
N PRO A 505 3.05 -7.90 -30.80
CA PRO A 505 4.08 -7.36 -31.68
C PRO A 505 5.49 -7.60 -31.15
N SER A 506 6.47 -7.70 -32.05
CA SER A 506 7.87 -7.88 -31.66
C SER A 506 8.47 -6.69 -30.92
N SER A 507 7.90 -5.49 -31.06
CA SER A 507 8.36 -4.29 -30.34
C SER A 507 8.22 -4.41 -28.81
N LEU A 508 7.42 -5.35 -28.29
CA LEU A 508 7.35 -5.61 -26.84
C LEU A 508 8.72 -5.96 -26.22
N GLY A 509 9.64 -6.52 -27.01
CA GLY A 509 11.01 -6.81 -26.57
C GLY A 509 11.85 -5.59 -26.22
N ASP A 510 11.45 -4.39 -26.67
CA ASP A 510 12.20 -3.16 -26.45
C ASP A 510 11.93 -2.54 -25.07
N LEU A 511 10.90 -3.01 -24.35
CA LEU A 511 10.56 -2.56 -22.99
C LEU A 511 11.45 -3.21 -21.92
N ARG A 512 12.75 -2.89 -21.94
CA ARG A 512 13.80 -3.56 -21.12
C ARG A 512 13.59 -3.53 -19.60
N ARG A 513 12.71 -2.67 -19.07
CA ARG A 513 12.40 -2.58 -17.63
C ARG A 513 11.04 -3.20 -17.25
N LEU A 514 10.37 -3.83 -18.21
CA LEU A 514 9.08 -4.46 -17.98
C LEU A 514 9.24 -5.69 -17.08
N THR A 515 8.57 -5.63 -15.93
CA THR A 515 8.59 -6.68 -14.89
C THR A 515 7.33 -7.53 -14.90
N VAL A 516 6.20 -6.96 -15.29
CA VAL A 516 4.90 -7.63 -15.33
C VAL A 516 4.25 -7.37 -16.67
N LEU A 517 3.94 -8.44 -17.38
CA LEU A 517 3.11 -8.42 -18.58
C LEU A 517 1.91 -9.34 -18.37
N ASP A 518 0.74 -8.74 -18.11
CA ASP A 518 -0.51 -9.48 -17.95
C ASP A 518 -1.52 -9.13 -19.05
N PHE A 519 -1.67 -10.08 -19.96
CA PHE A 519 -2.56 -10.01 -21.12
C PHE A 519 -3.60 -11.15 -21.06
N SER A 520 -3.79 -11.76 -19.89
CA SER A 520 -4.70 -12.91 -19.71
C SER A 520 -6.17 -12.56 -19.96
N ASP A 521 -6.99 -13.59 -20.19
CA ASP A 521 -8.44 -13.48 -20.41
C ASP A 521 -8.80 -12.52 -21.56
N ASN A 522 -8.10 -12.67 -22.68
CA ASN A 522 -8.30 -11.86 -23.88
C ASN A 522 -8.53 -12.77 -25.11
N SER A 523 -8.48 -12.18 -26.31
CA SER A 523 -8.69 -12.88 -27.59
C SER A 523 -7.47 -12.73 -28.50
N LEU A 524 -6.26 -12.73 -27.92
CA LEU A 524 -5.00 -12.64 -28.66
C LEU A 524 -4.79 -13.90 -29.51
N THR A 525 -4.16 -13.73 -30.65
CA THR A 525 -3.94 -14.73 -31.69
C THR A 525 -2.49 -14.68 -32.17
N GLY A 526 -2.09 -15.61 -33.05
CA GLY A 526 -0.72 -15.65 -33.55
C GLY A 526 0.28 -16.21 -32.52
N ARG A 527 1.58 -15.99 -32.77
CA ARG A 527 2.67 -16.53 -31.95
C ARG A 527 3.07 -15.58 -30.83
N VAL A 528 3.66 -16.12 -29.77
CA VAL A 528 4.41 -15.32 -28.80
C VAL A 528 5.72 -14.88 -29.47
N PRO A 529 6.08 -13.58 -29.49
CA PRO A 529 7.22 -13.08 -30.26
C PRO A 529 8.56 -13.37 -29.60
N ASP A 530 9.57 -13.74 -30.40
CA ASP A 530 10.93 -14.08 -29.93
C ASP A 530 11.61 -12.94 -29.18
N SER A 531 11.27 -11.71 -29.54
CA SER A 531 11.80 -10.50 -28.90
C SER A 531 11.45 -10.38 -27.41
N LEU A 532 10.44 -11.10 -26.89
CA LEU A 532 10.17 -11.10 -25.45
C LEU A 532 11.35 -11.67 -24.63
N GLY A 533 12.17 -12.54 -25.21
CA GLY A 533 13.40 -13.01 -24.56
C GLY A 533 14.42 -11.90 -24.28
N GLN A 534 14.28 -10.74 -24.93
CA GLN A 534 15.13 -9.57 -24.71
C GLN A 534 14.79 -8.82 -23.41
N VAL A 535 13.64 -9.10 -22.81
CA VAL A 535 13.14 -8.45 -21.59
C VAL A 535 13.56 -9.26 -20.36
N THR A 536 14.84 -9.15 -20.01
CA THR A 536 15.46 -9.94 -18.93
C THR A 536 14.94 -9.60 -17.53
N SER A 537 14.20 -8.49 -17.38
CA SER A 537 13.60 -8.01 -16.13
C SER A 537 12.20 -8.57 -15.83
N LEU A 538 11.61 -9.36 -16.74
CA LEU A 538 10.29 -9.96 -16.56
C LEU A 538 10.29 -10.94 -15.39
N ARG A 539 9.38 -10.69 -14.43
CA ARG A 539 9.08 -11.58 -13.30
C ARG A 539 7.79 -12.36 -13.51
N VAL A 540 6.81 -11.74 -14.16
CA VAL A 540 5.50 -12.34 -14.45
C VAL A 540 5.19 -12.17 -15.93
N LEU A 541 4.99 -13.31 -16.60
CA LEU A 541 4.46 -13.38 -17.96
C LEU A 541 3.17 -14.20 -17.93
N ASN A 542 2.04 -13.51 -17.99
CA ASN A 542 0.72 -14.13 -17.96
C ASN A 542 -0.03 -13.90 -19.29
N LEU A 543 -0.12 -14.95 -20.09
CA LEU A 543 -0.81 -14.98 -21.38
C LEU A 543 -1.96 -16.01 -21.39
N GLU A 544 -2.42 -16.41 -20.20
CA GLU A 544 -3.46 -17.42 -20.02
C GLU A 544 -4.78 -17.05 -20.71
N SER A 545 -5.55 -18.07 -21.13
CA SER A 545 -6.91 -17.91 -21.65
C SER A 545 -6.97 -16.95 -22.83
N ASN A 546 -6.18 -17.27 -23.85
CA ASN A 546 -6.14 -16.57 -25.13
C ASN A 546 -6.24 -17.58 -26.29
N ASN A 547 -6.08 -17.12 -27.53
CA ASN A 547 -6.08 -17.95 -28.73
C ASN A 547 -4.68 -17.95 -29.39
N LEU A 548 -3.62 -17.85 -28.59
CA LEU A 548 -2.23 -17.88 -29.06
C LEU A 548 -1.89 -19.27 -29.60
N SER A 549 -1.10 -19.33 -30.66
CA SER A 549 -0.82 -20.54 -31.43
C SER A 549 0.63 -20.58 -31.92
N GLY A 550 1.07 -21.72 -32.47
CA GLY A 550 2.45 -21.92 -32.92
C GLY A 550 3.39 -22.33 -31.78
N VAL A 551 4.70 -22.27 -32.03
CA VAL A 551 5.72 -22.73 -31.07
C VAL A 551 6.08 -21.59 -30.12
N PHE A 552 6.41 -21.91 -28.87
CA PHE A 552 6.97 -20.93 -27.94
C PHE A 552 8.32 -20.41 -28.47
N PRO A 553 8.64 -19.11 -28.27
CA PRO A 553 9.85 -18.47 -28.74
C PRO A 553 11.14 -19.30 -28.71
N GLU A 554 11.87 -19.29 -29.82
CA GLU A 554 13.24 -19.81 -29.88
C GLU A 554 14.19 -18.67 -29.51
N VAL A 555 14.46 -18.54 -28.21
CA VAL A 555 15.33 -17.50 -27.65
C VAL A 555 16.61 -18.11 -27.10
N ASP A 556 17.61 -17.26 -26.85
CA ASP A 556 18.85 -17.70 -26.24
C ASP A 556 18.56 -18.38 -24.88
N PRO A 557 19.30 -19.43 -24.51
CA PRO A 557 19.11 -20.10 -23.24
C PRO A 557 19.19 -19.12 -22.06
N LYS A 558 18.31 -19.28 -21.08
CA LYS A 558 18.17 -18.38 -19.92
C LYS A 558 17.93 -16.92 -20.32
N SER A 559 17.15 -16.67 -21.36
CA SER A 559 16.67 -15.31 -21.68
C SER A 559 15.77 -14.75 -20.57
N PHE A 560 14.95 -15.60 -19.93
CA PHE A 560 14.01 -15.23 -18.89
C PHE A 560 14.59 -15.45 -17.47
N GLN A 561 15.70 -14.77 -17.16
CA GLN A 561 16.50 -15.01 -15.93
C GLN A 561 15.79 -14.66 -14.62
N THR A 562 14.92 -13.66 -14.66
CA THR A 562 14.21 -13.16 -13.47
C THR A 562 12.77 -13.63 -13.40
N LEU A 563 12.34 -14.45 -14.38
CA LEU A 563 10.96 -14.89 -14.51
C LEU A 563 10.63 -15.88 -13.42
N GLN A 564 9.63 -15.54 -12.61
CA GLN A 564 9.14 -16.34 -11.49
C GLN A 564 7.88 -17.10 -11.87
N ILE A 565 6.99 -16.44 -12.63
CA ILE A 565 5.70 -16.99 -13.03
C ILE A 565 5.57 -16.92 -14.55
N LEU A 566 5.37 -18.09 -15.16
CA LEU A 566 5.00 -18.24 -16.57
C LEU A 566 3.68 -18.99 -16.67
N SER A 567 2.61 -18.29 -17.09
CA SER A 567 1.33 -18.92 -17.43
C SER A 567 1.03 -18.74 -18.92
N LEU A 568 0.95 -19.87 -19.61
CA LEU A 568 0.54 -20.00 -21.01
C LEU A 568 -0.71 -20.87 -21.14
N ALA A 569 -1.37 -21.15 -20.01
CA ALA A 569 -2.52 -22.03 -19.90
C ALA A 569 -3.65 -21.66 -20.87
N ASN A 570 -4.43 -22.66 -21.29
CA ASN A 570 -5.64 -22.47 -22.09
C ASN A 570 -5.38 -21.67 -23.39
N ASN A 571 -4.44 -22.14 -24.20
CA ASN A 571 -4.11 -21.58 -25.52
C ASN A 571 -4.04 -22.71 -26.58
N GLN A 572 -3.54 -22.41 -27.77
CA GLN A 572 -3.35 -23.34 -28.88
C GLN A 572 -1.86 -23.53 -29.23
N LEU A 573 -0.97 -23.38 -28.25
CA LEU A 573 0.48 -23.49 -28.45
C LEU A 573 0.88 -24.94 -28.78
N THR A 574 1.92 -25.09 -29.59
CA THR A 574 2.40 -26.34 -30.19
C THR A 574 3.92 -26.45 -30.05
N GLY A 575 4.51 -27.52 -30.56
CA GLY A 575 5.97 -27.74 -30.55
C GLY A 575 6.44 -28.52 -29.32
N ASN A 576 7.76 -28.55 -29.12
CA ASN A 576 8.41 -29.24 -28.00
C ASN A 576 8.70 -28.24 -26.86
N LEU A 577 8.70 -28.72 -25.61
CA LEU A 577 9.07 -27.96 -24.42
C LEU A 577 10.56 -27.60 -24.37
N SER A 578 11.44 -28.21 -25.17
CA SER A 578 12.89 -27.94 -25.16
C SER A 578 13.23 -26.45 -25.26
N SER A 579 12.66 -25.73 -26.23
CA SER A 579 12.95 -24.30 -26.41
C SER A 579 12.40 -23.46 -25.26
N LEU A 580 11.21 -23.79 -24.77
CA LEU A 580 10.59 -23.10 -23.64
C LEU A 580 11.44 -23.26 -22.37
N VAL A 581 11.83 -24.49 -22.04
CA VAL A 581 12.61 -24.79 -20.83
C VAL A 581 14.02 -24.22 -20.95
N ALA A 582 14.65 -24.29 -22.12
CA ALA A 582 15.95 -23.69 -22.35
C ALA A 582 15.93 -22.17 -22.10
N ALA A 583 14.83 -21.49 -22.42
CA ALA A 583 14.67 -20.06 -22.22
C ALA A 583 14.56 -19.63 -20.74
N LEU A 584 14.16 -20.53 -19.84
CA LEU A 584 13.98 -20.26 -18.41
C LEU A 584 15.29 -20.38 -17.63
N ASP A 585 15.36 -19.74 -16.47
CA ASP A 585 16.45 -19.91 -15.48
C ASP A 585 15.89 -20.33 -14.12
N ASP A 586 16.78 -20.57 -13.17
CA ASP A 586 16.45 -21.06 -11.82
C ASP A 586 15.51 -20.13 -11.03
N ALA A 587 15.24 -18.89 -11.46
CA ALA A 587 14.28 -18.00 -10.78
C ALA A 587 12.82 -18.48 -10.87
N ILE A 588 12.48 -19.35 -11.83
CA ILE A 588 11.11 -19.79 -12.07
C ILE A 588 10.59 -20.64 -10.90
N THR A 589 9.42 -20.27 -10.38
CA THR A 589 8.73 -21.00 -9.32
C THR A 589 7.47 -21.68 -9.84
N ASP A 590 6.81 -21.07 -10.82
CA ASP A 590 5.51 -21.50 -11.33
C ASP A 590 5.52 -21.57 -12.85
N LEU A 591 5.44 -22.80 -13.38
CA LEU A 591 5.35 -23.05 -14.81
C LEU A 591 4.02 -23.75 -15.13
N ASN A 592 3.13 -23.01 -15.77
CA ASN A 592 1.83 -23.51 -16.21
C ASN A 592 1.68 -23.40 -17.73
N VAL A 593 1.64 -24.55 -18.40
CA VAL A 593 1.43 -24.66 -19.85
C VAL A 593 0.27 -25.60 -20.17
N ASN A 594 -0.64 -25.79 -19.21
CA ASN A 594 -1.70 -26.77 -19.34
C ASN A 594 -2.69 -26.38 -20.46
N ASN A 595 -3.44 -27.38 -20.94
CA ASN A 595 -4.48 -27.21 -21.95
C ASN A 595 -3.98 -26.48 -23.21
N ASN A 596 -2.97 -27.08 -23.84
CA ASN A 596 -2.36 -26.65 -25.09
C ASN A 596 -2.16 -27.89 -26.00
N SER A 597 -1.33 -27.78 -27.04
CA SER A 597 -0.99 -28.86 -27.97
C SER A 597 0.52 -29.14 -28.02
N PHE A 598 1.23 -29.00 -26.90
CA PHE A 598 2.66 -29.35 -26.81
C PHE A 598 2.87 -30.85 -27.03
N THR A 599 4.00 -31.21 -27.65
CA THR A 599 4.36 -32.56 -28.10
C THR A 599 5.79 -32.92 -27.72
N GLY A 600 6.19 -34.18 -27.91
CA GLY A 600 7.54 -34.65 -27.59
C GLY A 600 7.78 -34.91 -26.10
N PRO A 601 9.02 -35.28 -25.71
CA PRO A 601 9.38 -35.58 -24.32
C PRO A 601 9.58 -34.34 -23.46
N ILE A 602 9.61 -34.54 -22.13
CA ILE A 602 10.07 -33.50 -21.21
C ILE A 602 11.60 -33.35 -21.39
N PRO A 603 12.12 -32.14 -21.67
CA PRO A 603 13.55 -31.90 -21.84
C PRO A 603 14.34 -32.12 -20.55
N LEU A 604 15.57 -32.63 -20.66
CA LEU A 604 16.46 -32.88 -19.51
C LEU A 604 16.86 -31.58 -18.80
N GLU A 605 16.91 -30.48 -19.55
CA GLU A 605 17.22 -29.14 -19.08
C GLU A 605 16.23 -28.65 -18.00
N LEU A 606 15.02 -29.24 -17.93
CA LEU A 606 14.04 -28.94 -16.89
C LEU A 606 14.62 -29.15 -15.49
N MET A 607 15.55 -30.08 -15.34
CA MET A 607 16.23 -30.41 -14.08
C MET A 607 17.11 -29.27 -13.53
N ASN A 608 17.39 -28.25 -14.34
CA ASN A 608 18.16 -27.09 -13.91
C ASN A 608 17.31 -26.03 -13.18
N LEU A 609 15.99 -26.19 -13.15
CA LEU A 609 15.04 -25.23 -12.57
C LEU A 609 14.71 -25.59 -11.11
N THR A 610 15.72 -25.57 -10.24
CA THR A 610 15.67 -26.08 -8.86
C THR A 610 14.71 -25.33 -7.93
N ASN A 611 14.35 -24.08 -8.24
CA ASN A 611 13.34 -23.34 -7.47
C ASN A 611 11.88 -23.64 -7.87
N LEU A 612 11.66 -24.45 -8.90
CA LEU A 612 10.34 -24.78 -9.40
C LEU A 612 9.52 -25.48 -8.30
N ARG A 613 8.35 -24.91 -7.98
CA ARG A 613 7.39 -25.43 -6.99
C ARG A 613 6.16 -26.02 -7.66
N PHE A 614 5.67 -25.35 -8.70
CA PHE A 614 4.48 -25.73 -9.44
C PHE A 614 4.82 -25.99 -10.90
N LEU A 615 4.55 -27.22 -11.36
CA LEU A 615 4.69 -27.63 -12.75
C LEU A 615 3.40 -28.28 -13.26
N ASP A 616 2.70 -27.58 -14.14
CA ASP A 616 1.50 -28.11 -14.79
C ASP A 616 1.69 -28.19 -16.31
N LEU A 617 1.90 -29.43 -16.77
CA LEU A 617 2.01 -29.81 -18.19
C LEU A 617 0.76 -30.57 -18.66
N SER A 618 -0.32 -30.56 -17.88
CA SER A 618 -1.48 -31.41 -18.13
C SER A 618 -2.29 -30.97 -19.35
N PHE A 619 -3.10 -31.88 -19.90
CA PHE A 619 -3.94 -31.61 -21.10
C PHE A 619 -3.09 -31.11 -22.29
N ASN A 620 -2.09 -31.89 -22.66
CA ASN A 620 -1.25 -31.66 -23.84
C ASN A 620 -1.12 -32.98 -24.62
N ASN A 621 -0.24 -33.02 -25.62
CA ASN A 621 0.08 -34.22 -26.40
C ASN A 621 1.56 -34.64 -26.20
N LEU A 622 2.10 -34.40 -25.00
CA LEU A 622 3.47 -34.76 -24.64
C LEU A 622 3.61 -36.29 -24.60
N SER A 623 4.77 -36.81 -24.96
CA SER A 623 4.99 -38.25 -25.19
C SER A 623 6.40 -38.67 -24.82
N GLY A 624 6.74 -39.96 -25.01
CA GLY A 624 8.05 -40.49 -24.63
C GLY A 624 8.11 -40.95 -23.19
N LYS A 625 9.29 -41.37 -22.76
CA LYS A 625 9.55 -41.86 -21.40
C LYS A 625 9.90 -40.71 -20.47
N LEU A 626 9.58 -40.86 -19.18
CA LEU A 626 10.10 -39.98 -18.14
C LEU A 626 11.54 -40.40 -17.80
N GLU A 627 12.50 -40.06 -18.65
CA GLU A 627 13.93 -40.32 -18.42
C GLU A 627 14.63 -39.17 -17.65
N VAL A 628 13.86 -38.18 -17.24
CA VAL A 628 14.31 -37.00 -16.49
C VAL A 628 14.47 -37.37 -15.02
N ASP A 629 15.67 -37.15 -14.47
CA ASP A 629 15.92 -37.30 -13.03
C ASP A 629 15.35 -36.10 -12.26
N LEU A 630 14.05 -36.19 -12.01
CA LEU A 630 13.30 -35.15 -11.31
C LEU A 630 13.79 -34.94 -9.87
N SER A 631 14.61 -35.83 -9.28
CA SER A 631 15.17 -35.64 -7.93
C SER A 631 15.97 -34.35 -7.77
N LYS A 632 16.45 -33.78 -8.89
CA LYS A 632 17.16 -32.49 -8.92
C LYS A 632 16.28 -31.25 -8.77
N LEU A 633 14.97 -31.42 -8.59
CA LEU A 633 14.00 -30.33 -8.37
C LEU A 633 13.51 -30.32 -6.92
N PRO A 634 14.34 -29.93 -5.93
CA PRO A 634 14.07 -30.16 -4.51
C PRO A 634 12.87 -29.38 -3.97
N LYS A 635 12.48 -28.28 -4.62
CA LYS A 635 11.34 -27.45 -4.19
C LYS A 635 10.03 -27.82 -4.88
N LEU A 636 10.02 -28.82 -5.77
CA LEU A 636 8.84 -29.18 -6.53
C LEU A 636 7.77 -29.76 -5.61
N GLU A 637 6.64 -29.07 -5.47
CA GLU A 637 5.50 -29.43 -4.61
C GLU A 637 4.41 -30.12 -5.44
N ILE A 638 4.14 -29.60 -6.63
CA ILE A 638 3.04 -30.08 -7.49
C ILE A 638 3.57 -30.38 -8.89
N LEU A 639 3.41 -31.63 -9.30
CA LEU A 639 3.70 -32.11 -10.66
C LEU A 639 2.42 -32.68 -11.29
N ARG A 640 1.92 -32.02 -12.34
CA ARG A 640 0.75 -32.47 -13.11
C ARG A 640 1.13 -32.75 -14.55
N LEU A 641 1.05 -34.03 -14.93
CA LEU A 641 1.32 -34.55 -16.26
C LEU A 641 0.09 -35.24 -16.87
N ASN A 642 -1.08 -35.13 -16.25
CA ASN A 642 -2.25 -35.90 -16.63
C ASN A 642 -2.80 -35.52 -18.01
N ARG A 643 -3.41 -36.50 -18.70
CA ARG A 643 -3.94 -36.35 -20.07
C ARG A 643 -2.84 -35.91 -21.03
N ASN A 644 -1.84 -36.76 -21.15
CA ASN A 644 -0.77 -36.72 -22.14
C ASN A 644 -0.61 -38.14 -22.73
N ASN A 645 0.49 -38.38 -23.43
CA ASN A 645 0.83 -39.64 -24.08
C ASN A 645 2.19 -40.20 -23.59
N PHE A 646 2.59 -39.92 -22.33
CA PHE A 646 3.83 -40.44 -21.75
C PHE A 646 3.77 -41.97 -21.58
N SER A 647 4.89 -42.66 -21.78
CA SER A 647 4.94 -44.13 -21.80
C SER A 647 6.17 -44.69 -21.09
N GLY A 648 6.26 -46.02 -20.96
CA GLY A 648 7.37 -46.69 -20.27
C GLY A 648 7.22 -46.65 -18.75
N ASP A 649 8.33 -46.58 -18.04
CA ASP A 649 8.34 -46.72 -16.59
C ASP A 649 8.26 -45.35 -15.91
N VAL A 650 7.62 -45.29 -14.74
CA VAL A 650 7.76 -44.15 -13.85
C VAL A 650 9.14 -44.25 -13.19
N PRO A 651 10.05 -43.26 -13.37
CA PRO A 651 11.40 -43.29 -12.82
C PRO A 651 11.38 -43.33 -11.28
N ASP A 652 12.30 -44.11 -10.73
CA ASP A 652 12.40 -44.42 -9.29
C ASP A 652 12.94 -43.22 -8.48
N GLU A 653 13.62 -42.30 -9.16
CA GLU A 653 14.22 -41.08 -8.63
C GLU A 653 13.17 -40.06 -8.17
N ILE A 654 11.95 -40.08 -8.73
CA ILE A 654 10.83 -39.19 -8.32
C ILE A 654 10.53 -39.34 -6.82
N TRP A 655 10.79 -40.52 -6.25
CA TRP A 655 10.51 -40.83 -4.85
C TRP A 655 11.53 -40.23 -3.87
N HIS A 656 12.63 -39.64 -4.36
CA HIS A 656 13.60 -38.90 -3.54
C HIS A 656 13.31 -37.39 -3.45
N LEU A 657 12.28 -36.90 -4.11
CA LEU A 657 11.92 -35.49 -4.07
C LEU A 657 11.44 -35.06 -2.67
N PRO A 658 12.13 -34.13 -1.99
CA PRO A 658 11.87 -33.82 -0.60
C PRO A 658 10.62 -32.96 -0.36
N SER A 659 10.16 -32.22 -1.38
CA SER A 659 8.99 -31.32 -1.27
C SER A 659 7.76 -31.80 -2.03
N LEU A 660 7.82 -32.92 -2.75
CA LEU A 660 6.75 -33.35 -3.63
C LEU A 660 5.51 -33.78 -2.85
N GLU A 661 4.40 -33.08 -3.07
CA GLU A 661 3.13 -33.36 -2.40
C GLU A 661 2.14 -34.05 -3.33
N THR A 662 2.10 -33.62 -4.60
CA THR A 662 1.13 -34.10 -5.59
C THR A 662 1.80 -34.50 -6.89
N LEU A 663 1.54 -35.74 -7.31
CA LEU A 663 1.96 -36.30 -8.58
C LEU A 663 0.74 -36.82 -9.35
N ASN A 664 0.35 -36.11 -10.42
CA ASN A 664 -0.79 -36.51 -11.24
C ASN A 664 -0.34 -37.00 -12.61
N LEU A 665 -0.38 -38.32 -12.82
CA LEU A 665 0.00 -38.99 -14.08
C LEU A 665 -1.20 -39.64 -14.78
N ASN A 666 -2.43 -39.35 -14.35
CA ASN A 666 -3.64 -39.95 -14.91
C ASN A 666 -3.71 -39.80 -16.43
N ASN A 667 -4.31 -40.78 -17.11
CA ASN A 667 -4.54 -40.74 -18.56
C ASN A 667 -3.22 -40.51 -19.33
N ASN A 668 -2.30 -41.46 -19.18
CA ASN A 668 -1.06 -41.60 -19.94
C ASN A 668 -0.91 -43.08 -20.35
N ASN A 669 0.27 -43.48 -20.80
CA ASN A 669 0.61 -44.81 -21.29
C ASN A 669 1.75 -45.50 -20.49
N PHE A 670 1.91 -45.18 -19.20
CA PHE A 670 2.94 -45.81 -18.34
C PHE A 670 2.66 -47.30 -18.12
N THR A 671 3.70 -48.12 -18.12
CA THR A 671 3.65 -49.59 -18.03
C THR A 671 4.21 -50.16 -16.73
N ARG A 672 5.23 -49.53 -16.13
CA ARG A 672 5.81 -50.04 -14.87
C ARG A 672 6.05 -48.95 -13.85
N LEU A 673 6.04 -49.36 -12.59
CA LEU A 673 6.30 -48.52 -11.43
C LEU A 673 7.48 -49.10 -10.63
N ASN A 674 8.65 -48.46 -10.70
CA ASN A 674 9.80 -48.85 -9.88
C ASN A 674 9.72 -48.10 -8.53
N LEU A 675 9.82 -48.85 -7.43
CA LEU A 675 9.74 -48.33 -6.06
C LEU A 675 10.95 -48.74 -5.22
N THR A 676 12.03 -49.20 -5.86
CA THR A 676 13.24 -49.71 -5.19
C THR A 676 13.84 -48.67 -4.26
N THR A 677 13.96 -47.45 -4.75
CA THR A 677 14.60 -46.33 -4.09
C THR A 677 13.76 -45.85 -2.90
N TRP A 678 12.44 -45.76 -3.07
CA TRP A 678 11.49 -45.54 -1.96
C TRP A 678 11.63 -46.64 -0.88
N TYR A 679 11.64 -47.90 -1.31
CA TYR A 679 11.74 -49.06 -0.42
C TYR A 679 13.03 -49.07 0.40
N LEU A 680 14.18 -48.82 -0.23
CA LEU A 680 15.47 -48.77 0.45
C LEU A 680 15.55 -47.61 1.45
N SER A 681 14.97 -46.45 1.15
CA SER A 681 14.89 -45.32 2.09
C SER A 681 14.07 -45.66 3.32
N VAL A 682 12.94 -46.35 3.14
CA VAL A 682 12.11 -46.87 4.24
C VAL A 682 12.89 -47.87 5.09
N MET A 683 13.65 -48.79 4.48
CA MET A 683 14.38 -49.84 5.19
C MET A 683 15.65 -49.35 5.90
N ARG A 684 16.38 -48.38 5.34
CA ARG A 684 17.63 -47.84 5.92
C ARG A 684 17.40 -46.91 7.12
N ALA A 685 16.28 -46.20 7.17
CA ALA A 685 16.07 -45.14 8.16
C ALA A 685 15.89 -45.65 9.61
N ARG A 686 15.57 -46.94 9.85
CA ARG A 686 15.25 -47.57 11.17
C ARG A 686 14.25 -46.81 12.08
N SER A 687 13.74 -45.66 11.61
CA SER A 687 12.74 -44.76 12.18
C SER A 687 12.12 -44.00 11.00
N PHE A 688 10.83 -43.68 11.10
CA PHE A 688 10.09 -42.92 10.09
C PHE A 688 10.15 -41.40 10.31
N ASP A 689 11.03 -40.90 11.19
CA ASP A 689 10.97 -39.52 11.69
C ASP A 689 11.72 -38.48 10.84
N GLY A 690 12.30 -38.87 9.70
CA GLY A 690 13.13 -37.98 8.87
C GLY A 690 12.59 -37.61 7.48
N VAL A 691 11.41 -38.07 7.04
CA VAL A 691 10.90 -37.81 5.68
C VAL A 691 9.43 -37.36 5.73
N LYS A 692 9.11 -36.24 5.03
CA LYS A 692 7.81 -35.57 4.93
C LYS A 692 6.66 -36.50 4.46
N GLY A 693 5.41 -36.06 4.69
CA GLY A 693 4.19 -36.84 4.52
C GLY A 693 3.89 -37.37 3.09
N PRO A 694 2.90 -38.28 2.93
CA PRO A 694 2.55 -38.99 1.69
C PRO A 694 2.51 -38.18 0.41
N VAL A 695 3.15 -38.71 -0.62
CA VAL A 695 2.99 -38.22 -1.98
C VAL A 695 1.67 -38.74 -2.53
N LYS A 696 0.77 -37.84 -2.94
CA LYS A 696 -0.50 -38.22 -3.59
C LYS A 696 -0.23 -38.54 -5.06
N VAL A 697 -0.25 -39.82 -5.41
CA VAL A 697 0.01 -40.27 -6.79
C VAL A 697 -1.29 -40.69 -7.47
N GLN A 698 -1.57 -40.10 -8.63
CA GLN A 698 -2.72 -40.47 -9.44
C GLN A 698 -2.25 -41.15 -10.73
N LEU A 699 -2.60 -42.42 -10.92
CA LEU A 699 -2.12 -43.27 -12.04
C LEU A 699 -3.26 -43.84 -12.91
N LEU A 700 -4.50 -43.40 -12.70
CA LEU A 700 -5.68 -43.94 -13.38
C LEU A 700 -5.55 -43.90 -14.89
N ARG A 701 -6.00 -44.96 -15.56
CA ARG A 701 -6.01 -45.09 -17.04
C ARG A 701 -4.61 -44.98 -17.66
N ASN A 702 -3.62 -45.55 -16.96
CA ASN A 702 -2.33 -45.98 -17.52
C ASN A 702 -2.37 -47.49 -17.82
N HIS A 703 -1.30 -48.03 -18.39
CA HIS A 703 -1.13 -49.44 -18.72
C HIS A 703 -0.23 -50.18 -17.73
N ILE A 704 -0.26 -49.79 -16.44
CA ILE A 704 0.68 -50.30 -15.42
C ILE A 704 0.42 -51.79 -15.15
N ASP A 705 1.38 -52.63 -15.53
CA ASP A 705 1.32 -54.09 -15.47
C ASP A 705 2.53 -54.74 -14.78
N GLU A 706 3.44 -53.94 -14.16
CA GLU A 706 4.50 -54.37 -13.24
C GLU A 706 4.84 -53.32 -12.14
N ILE A 707 5.01 -53.75 -10.87
CA ILE A 707 5.64 -52.96 -9.78
C ILE A 707 6.92 -53.68 -9.32
N PHE A 708 8.06 -52.99 -9.38
CA PHE A 708 9.37 -53.57 -9.04
C PHE A 708 9.84 -53.18 -7.62
N LEU A 709 10.29 -54.17 -6.85
CA LEU A 709 10.83 -54.06 -5.47
C LEU A 709 12.08 -54.98 -5.34
N PRO A 710 13.13 -54.61 -4.58
CA PRO A 710 14.32 -55.45 -4.41
C PRO A 710 14.03 -56.68 -3.51
N PRO A 711 14.72 -57.83 -3.72
CA PRO A 711 14.48 -59.07 -2.98
C PRO A 711 14.88 -58.98 -1.49
N LEU A 712 14.07 -59.61 -0.62
CA LEU A 712 14.37 -59.72 0.83
C LEU A 712 15.58 -60.65 1.06
N GLU A 713 16.74 -60.10 1.43
CA GLU A 713 17.78 -60.89 2.10
C GLU A 713 17.36 -61.12 3.57
N ALA A 714 17.14 -62.39 3.89
CA ALA A 714 16.74 -62.87 5.21
C ALA A 714 17.89 -62.74 6.20
N ASP A 715 17.89 -61.69 7.02
CA ASP A 715 18.30 -61.69 8.44
C ASP A 715 18.40 -60.25 8.98
N ILE A 716 17.24 -59.58 9.08
CA ILE A 716 17.12 -58.45 9.99
C ILE A 716 16.03 -58.84 11.00
N SER A 717 16.48 -59.22 12.18
CA SER A 717 15.63 -59.51 13.34
C SER A 717 14.76 -58.30 13.65
N ILE A 718 13.48 -58.38 13.28
CA ILE A 718 12.47 -57.42 13.70
C ILE A 718 12.29 -57.61 15.21
N PRO A 719 12.58 -56.60 16.06
CA PRO A 719 12.55 -56.78 17.50
C PRO A 719 11.12 -57.10 17.96
N SER A 720 11.02 -58.17 18.75
CA SER A 720 9.78 -58.64 19.36
C SER A 720 9.18 -57.56 20.29
N ASN A 721 7.91 -57.25 20.03
CA ASN A 721 6.98 -56.48 20.87
C ASN A 721 7.37 -56.45 22.35
N ASN A 722 7.97 -55.35 22.79
CA ASN A 722 7.79 -54.70 24.09
C ASN A 722 8.72 -53.47 24.11
N GLY A 723 8.21 -52.33 23.62
CA GLY A 723 8.97 -51.07 23.65
C GLY A 723 8.73 -50.11 22.50
N ILE A 724 7.95 -50.48 21.47
CA ILE A 724 7.54 -49.55 20.41
C ILE A 724 6.02 -49.43 20.45
N SER A 725 5.55 -48.22 20.75
CA SER A 725 4.13 -47.85 20.78
C SER A 725 3.43 -48.24 19.47
N ARG A 726 2.25 -48.87 19.56
CA ARG A 726 1.39 -49.27 18.43
C ARG A 726 0.87 -48.11 17.55
N ASN A 727 1.36 -46.89 17.75
CA ASN A 727 0.90 -45.66 17.08
C ASN A 727 1.90 -45.04 16.10
N SER A 728 3.11 -45.58 15.92
CA SER A 728 4.01 -45.09 14.87
C SER A 728 3.65 -45.73 13.53
N GLN A 729 2.65 -45.14 12.84
CA GLN A 729 2.52 -45.38 11.41
C GLN A 729 3.73 -44.78 10.68
N PRO A 730 4.20 -45.42 9.61
CA PRO A 730 5.26 -44.83 8.81
C PRO A 730 4.81 -43.49 8.21
N LYS A 731 5.57 -42.41 8.44
CA LYS A 731 5.28 -41.08 7.89
C LYS A 731 5.51 -40.99 6.37
N SER A 732 6.14 -41.98 5.75
CA SER A 732 6.44 -42.04 4.30
C SER A 732 5.72 -43.22 3.62
N PHE A 733 4.59 -42.97 2.97
CA PHE A 733 3.90 -43.93 2.10
C PHE A 733 3.46 -43.30 0.77
N ILE A 734 3.50 -44.09 -0.31
CA ILE A 734 3.06 -43.68 -1.65
C ILE A 734 1.62 -44.17 -1.83
N LEU A 735 0.73 -43.24 -2.19
CA LEU A 735 -0.67 -43.54 -2.41
C LEU A 735 -0.94 -43.78 -3.88
N LEU A 736 -1.03 -45.05 -4.29
CA LEU A 736 -1.32 -45.44 -5.67
C LEU A 736 -2.83 -45.38 -5.94
N GLY A 737 -3.36 -44.17 -6.06
CA GLY A 737 -4.80 -43.94 -6.24
C GLY A 737 -5.32 -44.54 -7.55
N GLY A 738 -6.21 -45.54 -7.44
CA GLY A 738 -6.95 -46.12 -8.57
C GLY A 738 -6.14 -47.01 -9.53
N ASN A 739 -5.05 -47.61 -9.07
CA ASN A 739 -4.23 -48.53 -9.87
C ASN A 739 -4.87 -49.95 -9.94
N PRO A 740 -5.12 -50.53 -11.14
CA PRO A 740 -5.62 -51.90 -11.31
C PRO A 740 -4.76 -52.99 -10.64
N TRP A 741 -3.46 -52.73 -10.41
CA TRP A 741 -2.55 -53.63 -9.68
C TRP A 741 -3.06 -53.93 -8.26
N CYS A 742 -3.62 -52.93 -7.59
CA CYS A 742 -4.22 -53.08 -6.27
C CYS A 742 -5.60 -53.77 -6.31
N GLU A 743 -6.15 -54.02 -7.50
CA GLU A 743 -7.51 -54.54 -7.70
C GLU A 743 -7.58 -56.04 -8.10
N GLY A 744 -6.47 -56.81 -8.24
CA GLY A 744 -6.63 -58.27 -8.46
C GLY A 744 -5.51 -59.21 -8.92
N ARG A 745 -4.23 -58.82 -9.07
CA ARG A 745 -3.15 -59.80 -9.33
C ARG A 745 -2.33 -60.04 -8.06
N LYS A 746 -2.17 -61.31 -7.65
CA LYS A 746 -1.39 -61.73 -6.48
C LYS A 746 0.11 -61.43 -6.70
N PRO A 747 0.70 -60.40 -6.07
CA PRO A 747 2.15 -60.23 -6.05
C PRO A 747 2.72 -61.26 -5.07
N LYS A 748 3.92 -61.78 -5.34
CA LYS A 748 4.53 -62.84 -4.51
C LYS A 748 4.89 -62.39 -3.09
N ASP A 749 4.89 -61.10 -2.79
CA ASP A 749 5.22 -60.53 -1.47
C ASP A 749 4.06 -59.74 -0.86
N ARG A 750 3.16 -60.46 -0.19
CA ARG A 750 1.82 -60.00 0.19
C ARG A 750 1.75 -59.01 1.35
N THR A 751 2.78 -58.87 2.18
CA THR A 751 2.66 -58.15 3.47
C THR A 751 3.11 -56.70 3.44
N LEU A 752 3.94 -56.31 2.46
CA LEU A 752 4.52 -54.96 2.38
C LEU A 752 3.73 -54.07 1.39
N THR A 753 3.44 -54.59 0.19
CA THR A 753 2.75 -53.85 -0.88
C THR A 753 1.30 -53.49 -0.53
N GLU A 754 0.53 -54.44 0.00
CA GLU A 754 -0.85 -54.18 0.48
C GLU A 754 -0.87 -53.19 1.67
N ARG A 755 0.18 -53.21 2.50
CA ARG A 755 0.23 -52.44 3.75
C ARG A 755 0.70 -51.01 3.58
N TYR A 756 1.47 -50.68 2.54
CA TYR A 756 2.11 -49.37 2.39
C TYR A 756 2.00 -48.73 1.00
N LEU A 757 1.56 -49.45 -0.04
CA LEU A 757 1.47 -48.94 -1.42
C LEU A 757 0.04 -48.94 -1.96
N CYS A 758 -0.72 -49.99 -1.62
CA CYS A 758 -2.12 -50.15 -2.00
C CYS A 758 -3.07 -49.72 -0.87
N ARG A 759 -2.62 -48.83 0.03
CA ARG A 759 -3.56 -48.11 0.89
C ARG A 759 -4.36 -47.19 -0.02
N TYR A 760 -5.49 -47.74 -0.43
CA TYR A 760 -6.67 -46.93 -0.56
C TYR A 760 -6.78 -46.24 0.79
N ASP A 761 -6.67 -44.92 0.75
CA ASP A 761 -7.42 -44.04 1.62
C ASP A 761 -8.81 -44.65 1.83
N GLN A 762 -9.57 -44.44 2.91
CA GLN A 762 -10.95 -45.00 2.99
C GLN A 762 -12.11 -44.07 2.68
N GLY A 763 -12.84 -44.48 1.65
CA GLY A 763 -13.90 -43.79 0.98
C GLY A 763 -13.80 -43.87 -0.54
N ASP A 764 -14.36 -44.92 -1.13
CA ASP A 764 -15.29 -44.85 -2.27
C ASP A 764 -15.24 -46.09 -3.14
N GLU A 765 -16.44 -46.65 -3.29
CA GLU A 765 -16.71 -48.03 -3.63
C GLU A 765 -16.24 -48.46 -5.03
N PHE A 766 -15.60 -49.62 -5.03
CA PHE A 766 -15.18 -50.45 -6.16
C PHE A 766 -16.35 -50.98 -7.01
N TRP A 767 -16.03 -51.48 -8.21
CA TRP A 767 -16.85 -52.50 -8.87
C TRP A 767 -15.99 -53.63 -9.46
N PHE A 768 -16.38 -54.88 -9.18
CA PHE A 768 -15.72 -56.14 -9.62
C PHE A 768 -16.22 -56.62 -10.99
N PRO A 769 -15.44 -57.46 -11.70
CA PRO A 769 -15.80 -58.06 -13.00
C PRO A 769 -16.55 -59.40 -12.84
N PRO A 770 -17.29 -59.90 -13.84
CA PRO A 770 -17.63 -61.31 -13.94
C PRO A 770 -16.63 -62.06 -14.84
N SER A 771 -16.18 -63.23 -14.37
CA SER A 771 -15.25 -64.14 -15.01
C SER A 771 -15.96 -65.36 -15.64
N GLY A 772 -15.46 -65.83 -16.80
CA GLY A 772 -15.35 -67.27 -17.09
C GLY A 772 -16.08 -67.87 -18.30
N ASN A 773 -15.39 -67.85 -19.47
CA ASN A 773 -15.14 -68.97 -20.42
C ASN A 773 -16.27 -69.74 -21.16
N ASN A 774 -16.32 -69.61 -22.50
CA ASN A 774 -15.72 -70.54 -23.51
C ASN A 774 -16.46 -70.50 -24.87
N GLY A 775 -15.70 -70.27 -25.95
CA GLY A 775 -15.72 -71.09 -27.17
C GLY A 775 -16.83 -70.97 -28.24
N VAL A 776 -16.44 -70.36 -29.36
CA VAL A 776 -16.62 -70.81 -30.78
C VAL A 776 -17.77 -70.21 -31.66
N SER A 777 -17.28 -69.51 -32.71
CA SER A 777 -17.69 -69.32 -34.12
C SER A 777 -19.09 -68.84 -34.59
N THR A 778 -19.04 -67.64 -35.19
CA THR A 778 -19.50 -67.23 -36.55
C THR A 778 -20.99 -67.08 -36.89
N GLU A 779 -21.33 -65.81 -37.16
CA GLU A 779 -22.08 -65.30 -38.33
C GLU A 779 -23.61 -65.29 -38.32
N VAL A 780 -24.26 -64.70 -37.31
CA VAL A 780 -25.61 -64.07 -37.48
C VAL A 780 -25.82 -62.78 -36.61
N LEU A 781 -24.86 -62.37 -35.77
CA LEU A 781 -25.12 -61.53 -34.57
C LEU A 781 -25.03 -59.99 -34.71
N VAL A 782 -24.73 -59.42 -35.88
CA VAL A 782 -24.30 -58.00 -35.96
C VAL A 782 -25.44 -56.99 -35.84
N VAL A 783 -26.68 -57.31 -36.24
CA VAL A 783 -27.74 -56.28 -36.38
C VAL A 783 -28.63 -56.13 -35.15
N VAL A 784 -29.01 -57.22 -34.48
CA VAL A 784 -29.84 -57.16 -33.26
C VAL A 784 -29.02 -56.77 -32.03
N GLY A 785 -27.72 -57.09 -32.03
CA GLY A 785 -26.78 -56.73 -30.96
C GLY A 785 -26.52 -55.23 -30.84
N VAL A 786 -26.64 -54.45 -31.93
CA VAL A 786 -26.40 -53.00 -31.90
C VAL A 786 -27.52 -52.27 -31.16
N LEU A 787 -28.78 -52.66 -31.37
CA LEU A 787 -29.94 -52.00 -30.73
C LEU A 787 -30.08 -52.37 -29.25
N CYS A 788 -29.90 -53.64 -28.88
CA CYS A 788 -29.86 -54.04 -27.47
C CYS A 788 -28.59 -53.54 -26.77
N GLY A 789 -27.47 -53.52 -27.49
CA GLY A 789 -26.21 -52.95 -27.03
C GLY A 789 -26.34 -51.48 -26.69
N LEU A 790 -26.99 -50.66 -27.53
CA LEU A 790 -27.22 -49.24 -27.26
C LEU A 790 -28.06 -49.00 -25.99
N LEU A 791 -29.12 -49.79 -25.77
CA LEU A 791 -29.99 -49.66 -24.61
C LEU A 791 -29.29 -50.09 -23.30
N VAL A 792 -28.55 -51.21 -23.35
CA VAL A 792 -27.71 -51.67 -22.23
C VAL A 792 -26.58 -50.68 -21.97
N LEU A 793 -25.99 -50.09 -23.00
CA LEU A 793 -24.90 -49.12 -22.87
C LEU A 793 -25.40 -47.81 -22.24
N VAL A 794 -26.60 -47.35 -22.57
CA VAL A 794 -27.22 -46.19 -21.90
C VAL A 794 -27.52 -46.50 -20.43
N MET A 795 -28.15 -47.64 -20.12
CA MET A 795 -28.42 -48.04 -18.72
C MET A 795 -27.15 -48.30 -17.92
N SER A 796 -26.12 -48.88 -18.55
CA SER A 796 -24.80 -49.07 -17.97
C SER A 796 -24.08 -47.75 -17.78
N CYS A 797 -24.20 -46.79 -18.69
CA CYS A 797 -23.66 -45.44 -18.53
C CYS A 797 -24.32 -44.69 -17.39
N VAL A 798 -25.64 -44.84 -17.19
CA VAL A 798 -26.36 -44.27 -16.04
C VAL A 798 -25.93 -44.94 -14.74
N LEU A 799 -25.84 -46.28 -14.71
CA LEU A 799 -25.36 -47.01 -13.54
C LEU A 799 -23.89 -46.68 -13.23
N ILE A 800 -23.01 -46.64 -14.23
CA ILE A 800 -21.61 -46.23 -14.10
C ILE A 800 -21.52 -44.76 -13.69
N PHE A 801 -22.43 -43.89 -14.13
CA PHE A 801 -22.49 -42.50 -13.67
C PHE A 801 -22.88 -42.42 -12.19
N PHE A 802 -23.86 -43.20 -11.74
CA PHE A 802 -24.24 -43.28 -10.33
C PHE A 802 -23.16 -43.93 -9.46
N LEU A 803 -22.57 -45.03 -9.91
CA LEU A 803 -21.45 -45.69 -9.22
C LEU A 803 -20.19 -44.83 -9.21
N ARG A 804 -19.88 -44.07 -10.28
CA ARG A 804 -18.79 -43.07 -10.29
C ARG A 804 -19.11 -41.86 -9.42
N ARG A 805 -20.38 -41.48 -9.30
CA ARG A 805 -20.82 -40.40 -8.43
C ARG A 805 -20.77 -40.81 -6.97
N MET A 806 -21.12 -42.06 -6.64
CA MET A 806 -20.83 -42.64 -5.34
C MET A 806 -19.33 -42.68 -5.15
N ARG A 807 -18.55 -43.33 -6.04
CA ARG A 807 -17.08 -43.48 -6.01
C ARG A 807 -16.24 -42.17 -6.05
N ARG A 808 -16.85 -41.00 -6.17
CA ARG A 808 -16.18 -39.70 -6.02
C ARG A 808 -16.42 -39.02 -4.66
N ARG A 809 -17.53 -39.31 -3.98
CA ARG A 809 -17.93 -38.68 -2.71
C ARG A 809 -17.06 -39.07 -1.51
N THR A 810 -16.91 -40.34 -1.29
CA THR A 810 -16.04 -40.93 -0.28
C THR A 810 -14.54 -40.76 -0.66
N LEU A 811 -14.10 -40.59 -1.94
CA LEU A 811 -12.66 -40.47 -2.35
C LEU A 811 -12.09 -39.10 -1.97
N GLU A 812 -12.97 -38.14 -1.77
CA GLU A 812 -12.62 -36.83 -1.24
C GLU A 812 -12.56 -36.83 0.30
N LEU A 813 -13.48 -37.55 0.96
CA LEU A 813 -13.49 -37.73 2.41
C LEU A 813 -12.22 -38.46 2.87
N GLN A 814 -11.86 -39.50 2.13
CA GLN A 814 -10.54 -40.13 2.08
C GLN A 814 -9.41 -39.13 2.17
N LYS A 815 -9.18 -38.37 1.09
CA LYS A 815 -7.96 -37.57 0.91
C LYS A 815 -7.73 -36.57 2.03
N ILE A 816 -8.81 -36.19 2.70
CA ILE A 816 -8.83 -35.33 3.86
C ILE A 816 -8.53 -36.12 5.14
N GLN A 817 -9.14 -37.29 5.35
CA GLN A 817 -8.78 -38.21 6.43
C GLN A 817 -7.29 -38.59 6.38
N GLU A 818 -6.74 -38.90 5.21
CA GLU A 818 -5.30 -39.12 5.04
C GLU A 818 -4.49 -37.85 5.27
N ALA A 819 -4.89 -36.70 4.71
CA ALA A 819 -4.19 -35.43 4.95
C ALA A 819 -4.04 -35.11 6.45
N LEU A 820 -5.12 -35.30 7.20
CA LEU A 820 -5.15 -35.08 8.65
C LEU A 820 -4.35 -36.16 9.41
N ALA A 821 -4.41 -37.42 8.97
CA ALA A 821 -3.64 -38.51 9.60
C ALA A 821 -2.12 -38.31 9.49
N LYS A 822 -1.63 -37.65 8.45
CA LYS A 822 -0.19 -37.34 8.24
C LYS A 822 0.34 -36.37 9.29
N GLU A 823 -0.50 -35.42 9.68
CA GLU A 823 -0.24 -34.46 10.74
C GLU A 823 -0.60 -35.00 12.15
N ASN A 824 -0.87 -36.31 12.26
CA ASN A 824 -1.36 -36.97 13.49
C ASN A 824 -2.68 -36.41 14.06
N VAL A 825 -3.49 -35.77 13.21
CA VAL A 825 -4.77 -35.17 13.55
C VAL A 825 -5.90 -36.13 13.17
N LYS A 826 -6.76 -36.52 14.13
CA LYS A 826 -7.90 -37.43 13.91
C LYS A 826 -9.19 -36.85 14.49
N PRO A 827 -9.79 -35.85 13.83
CA PRO A 827 -11.02 -35.24 14.32
C PRO A 827 -12.23 -36.16 14.09
N PRO A 828 -13.28 -36.02 14.91
CA PRO A 828 -14.58 -36.61 14.62
C PRO A 828 -15.14 -36.12 13.27
N PHE A 829 -15.62 -37.05 12.44
CA PHE A 829 -16.30 -36.72 11.18
C PHE A 829 -17.81 -36.77 11.35
N PHE A 830 -18.47 -35.67 11.02
CA PHE A 830 -19.93 -35.57 11.01
C PHE A 830 -20.48 -35.92 9.63
N ASN A 831 -21.56 -36.69 9.60
CA ASN A 831 -22.29 -37.00 8.37
C ASN A 831 -23.02 -35.74 7.87
N TYR A 832 -22.91 -35.47 6.57
CA TYR A 832 -23.52 -34.29 5.96
C TYR A 832 -25.05 -34.30 6.06
N GLU A 833 -25.72 -35.45 5.91
CA GLU A 833 -27.19 -35.46 6.00
C GLU A 833 -27.67 -35.15 7.43
N ASP A 834 -26.89 -35.55 8.44
CA ASP A 834 -27.18 -35.23 9.83
C ASP A 834 -27.00 -33.73 10.08
N ILE A 835 -25.90 -33.13 9.59
CA ILE A 835 -25.69 -31.66 9.65
C ILE A 835 -26.76 -30.91 8.85
N LYS A 836 -27.11 -31.37 7.66
CA LYS A 836 -28.14 -30.75 6.82
C LYS A 836 -29.48 -30.78 7.53
N THR A 837 -29.82 -31.88 8.20
CA THR A 837 -31.05 -31.99 8.98
C THR A 837 -30.99 -31.09 10.22
N ALA A 838 -29.88 -31.13 10.98
CA ALA A 838 -29.64 -30.34 12.17
C ALA A 838 -29.65 -28.82 11.92
N THR A 839 -29.27 -28.38 10.71
CA THR A 839 -29.30 -26.98 10.27
C THR A 839 -30.59 -26.58 9.55
N ARG A 840 -31.58 -27.48 9.48
CA ARG A 840 -32.86 -27.29 8.75
C ARG A 840 -32.64 -26.96 7.27
N ASN A 841 -31.82 -27.79 6.62
CA ASN A 841 -31.38 -27.66 5.24
C ASN A 841 -30.62 -26.36 4.96
N PHE A 842 -29.71 -25.98 5.87
CA PHE A 842 -28.97 -24.71 5.81
C PHE A 842 -29.90 -23.50 5.64
N SER A 843 -30.99 -23.48 6.41
CA SER A 843 -31.96 -22.38 6.39
C SER A 843 -31.29 -21.06 6.74
N GLN A 844 -31.75 -19.95 6.14
CA GLN A 844 -31.31 -18.61 6.55
C GLN A 844 -31.57 -18.34 8.04
N ASN A 845 -32.63 -18.93 8.61
CA ASN A 845 -32.97 -18.79 10.03
C ASN A 845 -31.97 -19.51 10.96
N SER A 846 -31.10 -20.36 10.41
CA SER A 846 -30.06 -21.07 11.14
C SER A 846 -28.70 -20.38 11.02
N ILE A 847 -28.57 -19.28 10.26
CA ILE A 847 -27.30 -18.57 10.08
C ILE A 847 -26.94 -17.82 11.37
N LEU A 848 -25.74 -18.07 11.88
CA LEU A 848 -25.13 -17.36 13.01
C LEU A 848 -24.24 -16.20 12.55
N GLY A 849 -23.66 -16.30 11.35
CA GLY A 849 -22.84 -15.27 10.73
C GLY A 849 -22.38 -15.68 9.33
N ALA A 850 -22.12 -14.70 8.45
CA ALA A 850 -21.64 -14.92 7.08
C ALA A 850 -20.54 -13.92 6.73
N GLY A 851 -19.44 -14.38 6.14
CA GLY A 851 -18.30 -13.54 5.75
C GLY A 851 -17.48 -14.13 4.61
N GLY A 852 -16.35 -13.50 4.27
CA GLY A 852 -15.50 -13.88 3.13
C GLY A 852 -14.93 -15.31 3.18
N TYR A 853 -14.86 -15.91 4.37
CA TYR A 853 -14.32 -17.26 4.59
C TYR A 853 -15.40 -18.34 4.72
N GLY A 854 -16.69 -18.00 4.67
CA GLY A 854 -17.80 -18.95 4.77
C GLY A 854 -19.00 -18.47 5.58
N THR A 855 -20.00 -19.34 5.72
CA THR A 855 -21.22 -19.09 6.50
C THR A 855 -21.31 -20.07 7.66
N VAL A 856 -21.54 -19.56 8.87
CA VAL A 856 -21.69 -20.36 10.09
C VAL A 856 -23.16 -20.60 10.38
N TYR A 857 -23.53 -21.85 10.62
CA TYR A 857 -24.89 -22.27 10.92
C TYR A 857 -24.99 -22.86 12.33
N LYS A 858 -26.10 -22.60 13.02
CA LYS A 858 -26.51 -23.33 14.22
C LYS A 858 -27.04 -24.70 13.79
N ALA A 859 -26.49 -25.75 14.38
CA ALA A 859 -26.92 -27.13 14.16
C ALA A 859 -27.42 -27.73 15.48
N GLU A 860 -28.67 -28.17 15.49
CA GLU A 860 -29.26 -28.92 16.62
C GLU A 860 -29.26 -30.40 16.26
N MET A 861 -28.33 -31.15 16.87
CA MET A 861 -28.16 -32.57 16.62
C MET A 861 -29.33 -33.37 17.22
N ALA A 862 -29.53 -34.60 16.75
CA ALA A 862 -30.67 -35.43 17.18
C ALA A 862 -30.65 -35.80 18.69
N ASP A 863 -29.49 -35.74 19.32
CA ASP A 863 -29.28 -35.96 20.76
C ASP A 863 -29.53 -34.69 21.60
N GLY A 864 -29.90 -33.58 20.97
CA GLY A 864 -30.09 -32.27 21.61
C GLY A 864 -28.80 -31.45 21.72
N THR A 865 -27.65 -31.95 21.26
CA THR A 865 -26.39 -31.19 21.26
C THR A 865 -26.47 -30.05 20.25
N ILE A 866 -26.12 -28.83 20.68
CA ILE A 866 -26.07 -27.66 19.80
C ILE A 866 -24.62 -27.41 19.38
N LEU A 867 -24.39 -27.28 18.07
CA LEU A 867 -23.07 -27.08 17.46
C LEU A 867 -23.08 -25.89 16.51
N ALA A 868 -21.90 -25.31 16.26
CA ALA A 868 -21.69 -24.29 15.25
C ALA A 868 -20.97 -24.90 14.04
N VAL A 869 -21.57 -24.80 12.85
CA VAL A 869 -21.05 -25.40 11.62
C VAL A 869 -20.63 -24.29 10.65
N LYS A 870 -19.32 -24.06 10.53
CA LYS A 870 -18.73 -23.12 9.56
C LYS A 870 -18.61 -23.82 8.21
N ARG A 871 -19.49 -23.46 7.27
CA ARG A 871 -19.49 -23.94 5.89
C ARG A 871 -18.66 -23.00 5.02
N LEU A 872 -17.53 -23.50 4.53
CA LEU A 872 -16.62 -22.73 3.69
C LEU A 872 -17.22 -22.56 2.29
N VAL A 873 -16.93 -21.44 1.63
CA VAL A 873 -17.30 -21.20 0.22
C VAL A 873 -16.61 -22.27 -0.66
N PRO A 874 -17.13 -22.69 -1.82
CA PRO A 874 -16.43 -23.66 -2.66
C PRO A 874 -15.45 -22.97 -3.63
N THR A 875 -14.14 -23.05 -3.39
CA THR A 875 -13.06 -22.70 -4.34
C THR A 875 -11.97 -23.78 -4.32
N GLU A 876 -11.04 -23.80 -5.29
CA GLU A 876 -9.92 -24.77 -5.29
C GLU A 876 -8.91 -24.50 -4.17
N GLN A 877 -8.78 -23.25 -3.72
CA GLN A 877 -7.88 -22.80 -2.64
C GLN A 877 -8.39 -23.21 -1.25
N ASN A 878 -9.71 -23.38 -1.07
CA ASN A 878 -10.36 -23.59 0.23
C ASN A 878 -10.09 -24.95 0.89
N THR A 879 -9.50 -25.92 0.18
CA THR A 879 -9.07 -27.19 0.82
C THR A 879 -7.79 -26.96 1.65
N ALA A 880 -6.90 -26.05 1.24
CA ALA A 880 -5.71 -25.71 2.00
C ALA A 880 -6.05 -24.93 3.28
N ASP A 881 -6.98 -23.98 3.21
CA ASP A 881 -7.46 -23.23 4.38
C ASP A 881 -8.19 -24.13 5.37
N PHE A 882 -9.05 -25.03 4.87
CA PHE A 882 -9.73 -26.05 5.68
C PHE A 882 -8.74 -26.96 6.42
N LEU A 883 -7.68 -27.42 5.73
CA LEU A 883 -6.65 -28.26 6.33
C LEU A 883 -5.76 -27.48 7.30
N THR A 884 -5.40 -26.23 6.96
CA THR A 884 -4.60 -25.34 7.82
C THR A 884 -5.32 -25.09 9.15
N GLU A 885 -6.59 -24.66 9.10
CA GLU A 885 -7.39 -24.42 10.30
C GLU A 885 -7.54 -25.71 11.12
N MET A 886 -7.80 -26.85 10.45
CA MET A 886 -7.90 -28.16 11.10
C MET A 886 -6.62 -28.63 11.78
N VAL A 887 -5.47 -28.53 11.12
CA VAL A 887 -4.18 -29.01 11.64
C VAL A 887 -3.72 -28.15 12.80
N ASN A 888 -3.80 -26.82 12.64
CA ASN A 888 -3.28 -25.90 13.63
C ASN A 888 -4.13 -25.83 14.90
N ILE A 889 -5.46 -26.01 14.81
CA ILE A 889 -6.34 -25.99 15.99
C ILE A 889 -6.59 -27.37 16.60
N SER A 890 -6.34 -28.45 15.85
CA SER A 890 -6.58 -29.81 16.35
C SER A 890 -5.57 -30.16 17.44
N GLY A 891 -6.05 -30.23 18.68
CA GLY A 891 -5.25 -30.57 19.85
C GLY A 891 -5.09 -29.41 20.82
N ILE A 892 -5.36 -28.18 20.38
CA ILE A 892 -5.45 -27.01 21.23
C ILE A 892 -6.71 -27.14 22.10
N LYS A 893 -6.52 -27.18 23.41
CA LYS A 893 -7.61 -27.26 24.39
C LYS A 893 -7.38 -26.24 25.48
N HIS A 894 -8.17 -25.18 25.45
CA HIS A 894 -8.12 -24.15 26.46
C HIS A 894 -9.52 -23.56 26.66
N ARG A 895 -9.86 -23.19 27.90
CA ARG A 895 -11.21 -22.70 28.23
C ARG A 895 -11.61 -21.43 27.46
N HIS A 896 -10.62 -20.62 27.09
CA HIS A 896 -10.78 -19.34 26.39
C HIS A 896 -10.47 -19.41 24.88
N LEU A 897 -10.40 -20.61 24.29
CA LEU A 897 -10.29 -20.81 22.85
C LEU A 897 -11.49 -21.66 22.40
N ILE A 898 -12.11 -21.33 21.26
CA ILE A 898 -13.25 -22.10 20.75
C ILE A 898 -12.77 -23.51 20.36
N GLN A 899 -13.44 -24.54 20.87
CA GLN A 899 -13.01 -25.90 20.62
C GLN A 899 -13.57 -26.43 19.29
N LEU A 900 -12.68 -26.84 18.39
CA LEU A 900 -13.05 -27.64 17.23
C LEU A 900 -13.50 -29.04 17.70
N LYS A 901 -14.75 -29.40 17.39
CA LYS A 901 -15.34 -30.71 17.73
C LYS A 901 -15.20 -31.71 16.60
N GLY A 902 -15.05 -31.25 15.36
CA GLY A 902 -14.88 -32.12 14.21
C GLY A 902 -15.04 -31.40 12.89
N CYS A 903 -15.26 -32.17 11.83
CA CYS A 903 -15.49 -31.61 10.50
C CYS A 903 -16.48 -32.45 9.70
N CYS A 904 -17.00 -31.87 8.63
CA CYS A 904 -17.85 -32.56 7.66
C CYS A 904 -17.39 -32.23 6.25
N VAL A 905 -17.32 -33.26 5.41
CA VAL A 905 -16.83 -33.17 4.05
C VAL A 905 -17.81 -33.89 3.13
N ARG A 906 -18.28 -33.21 2.08
CA ARG A 906 -19.09 -33.84 1.02
C ARG A 906 -18.88 -33.15 -0.33
N GLU A 907 -18.38 -33.88 -1.33
CA GLU A 907 -18.08 -33.33 -2.66
C GLU A 907 -17.18 -32.09 -2.58
N LYS A 908 -17.66 -30.89 -2.99
CA LYS A 908 -16.95 -29.60 -2.85
C LYS A 908 -17.26 -28.84 -1.55
N GLN A 909 -18.08 -29.40 -0.67
CA GLN A 909 -18.46 -28.78 0.60
C GLN A 909 -17.43 -29.16 1.67
N ARG A 910 -16.89 -28.14 2.34
CA ARG A 910 -15.97 -28.26 3.47
C ARG A 910 -16.59 -27.54 4.65
N MET A 911 -16.73 -28.23 5.78
CA MET A 911 -17.38 -27.69 6.97
C MET A 911 -16.58 -28.00 8.22
N LEU A 912 -16.37 -27.00 9.06
CA LEU A 912 -15.73 -27.13 10.36
C LEU A 912 -16.81 -27.05 11.44
N VAL A 913 -16.76 -27.98 12.40
CA VAL A 913 -17.77 -28.13 13.45
C VAL A 913 -17.14 -27.75 14.78
N TYR A 914 -17.61 -26.65 15.37
CA TYR A 914 -17.15 -26.13 16.65
C TYR A 914 -18.21 -26.34 17.73
N GLU A 915 -17.80 -26.19 18.99
CA GLU A 915 -18.78 -25.92 20.04
C GLU A 915 -19.59 -24.67 19.73
N TYR A 916 -20.85 -24.68 20.13
CA TYR A 916 -21.71 -23.51 20.02
C TYR A 916 -21.48 -22.60 21.22
N ALA A 917 -21.24 -21.32 20.95
CA ALA A 917 -21.21 -20.26 21.94
C ALA A 917 -22.57 -19.57 21.95
N GLU A 918 -23.27 -19.63 23.09
CA GLU A 918 -24.68 -19.29 23.19
C GLU A 918 -24.96 -17.79 23.05
N ASN A 919 -24.01 -16.94 23.43
CA ASN A 919 -24.17 -15.49 23.52
C ASN A 919 -23.53 -14.74 22.33
N LYS A 920 -23.47 -15.38 21.15
CA LYS A 920 -22.92 -14.82 19.90
C LYS A 920 -21.46 -14.34 20.08
N ASN A 921 -21.03 -13.35 19.31
CA ASN A 921 -19.70 -12.74 19.40
C ASN A 921 -19.74 -11.43 20.20
N LEU A 922 -18.56 -10.95 20.60
CA LEU A 922 -18.39 -9.77 21.42
C LEU A 922 -18.86 -8.50 20.71
N ALA A 923 -18.68 -8.39 19.39
CA ALA A 923 -19.16 -7.25 18.60
C ALA A 923 -20.68 -7.08 18.74
N GLU A 924 -21.43 -8.17 18.58
CA GLU A 924 -22.89 -8.19 18.74
C GLU A 924 -23.32 -7.88 20.18
N ALA A 925 -22.54 -8.30 21.16
CA ALA A 925 -22.85 -8.04 22.57
C ALA A 925 -22.58 -6.58 23.00
N LEU A 926 -21.60 -5.91 22.37
CA LEU A 926 -21.29 -4.51 22.65
C LEU A 926 -22.23 -3.55 21.88
N TRP A 927 -22.40 -3.77 20.57
CA TRP A 927 -23.09 -2.83 19.68
C TRP A 927 -24.01 -3.50 18.63
N GLY A 928 -24.41 -4.75 18.82
CA GLY A 928 -25.35 -5.43 17.93
C GLY A 928 -26.77 -4.82 17.97
N PRO A 929 -27.50 -4.78 16.85
CA PRO A 929 -28.84 -4.20 16.77
C PRO A 929 -29.88 -4.96 17.61
N GLU A 930 -29.61 -6.22 17.96
CA GLU A 930 -30.47 -7.07 18.78
C GLU A 930 -29.88 -7.34 20.19
N ARG A 931 -29.05 -6.44 20.74
CA ARG A 931 -28.42 -6.66 22.06
C ARG A 931 -29.49 -6.81 23.16
N PRO A 932 -29.54 -7.94 23.89
CA PRO A 932 -30.61 -8.19 24.85
C PRO A 932 -30.48 -7.37 26.13
N PHE A 933 -29.24 -6.98 26.49
CA PHE A 933 -28.91 -6.11 27.63
C PHE A 933 -27.49 -5.56 27.50
N VAL A 934 -27.17 -4.51 28.27
CA VAL A 934 -25.82 -3.91 28.34
C VAL A 934 -24.91 -4.79 29.19
N LEU A 935 -23.75 -5.20 28.66
CA LEU A 935 -22.77 -5.98 29.44
C LEU A 935 -22.24 -5.14 30.62
N SER A 936 -22.39 -5.65 31.84
CA SER A 936 -21.84 -5.02 33.05
C SER A 936 -20.31 -4.91 32.97
N TRP A 937 -19.73 -3.93 33.68
CA TRP A 937 -18.28 -3.76 33.73
C TRP A 937 -17.56 -5.03 34.21
N LYS A 938 -18.09 -5.70 35.25
CA LYS A 938 -17.52 -6.97 35.74
C LYS A 938 -17.45 -8.04 34.65
N THR A 939 -18.49 -8.13 33.82
CA THR A 939 -18.52 -9.05 32.67
C THR A 939 -17.49 -8.65 31.63
N ARG A 940 -17.39 -7.35 31.30
CA ARG A 940 -16.40 -6.81 30.35
C ARG A 940 -14.96 -7.06 30.80
N PHE A 941 -14.64 -6.83 32.08
CA PHE A 941 -13.32 -7.11 32.65
C PHE A 941 -12.98 -8.60 32.59
N ASN A 942 -13.94 -9.48 32.93
CA ASN A 942 -13.76 -10.93 32.81
C ASN A 942 -13.51 -11.38 31.36
N ILE A 943 -14.13 -10.72 30.38
CA ILE A 943 -13.87 -10.95 28.95
C ILE A 943 -12.42 -10.55 28.62
N CYS A 944 -11.96 -9.35 29.00
CA CYS A 944 -10.58 -8.91 28.82
C CYS A 944 -9.57 -9.93 29.38
N LEU A 945 -9.81 -10.37 30.61
CA LEU A 945 -8.99 -11.37 31.30
C LEU A 945 -8.99 -12.72 30.59
N GLY A 946 -10.16 -13.17 30.10
CA GLY A 946 -10.30 -14.41 29.35
C GLY A 946 -9.51 -14.41 28.04
N ILE A 947 -9.59 -13.32 27.26
CA ILE A 947 -8.84 -13.16 26.02
C ILE A 947 -7.33 -13.16 26.32
N ALA A 948 -6.89 -12.42 27.35
CA ALA A 948 -5.48 -12.37 27.75
C ALA A 948 -4.94 -13.76 28.13
N ARG A 949 -5.70 -14.56 28.89
CA ARG A 949 -5.37 -15.96 29.21
C ARG A 949 -5.27 -16.82 27.95
N GLY A 950 -6.19 -16.66 26.99
CA GLY A 950 -6.18 -17.39 25.72
C GLY A 950 -4.96 -17.08 24.86
N LEU A 951 -4.59 -15.81 24.71
CA LEU A 951 -3.43 -15.38 23.93
C LEU A 951 -2.09 -15.73 24.59
N SER A 952 -1.98 -15.58 25.92
CA SER A 952 -0.80 -16.00 26.68
C SER A 952 -0.52 -17.50 26.49
N TYR A 953 -1.56 -18.33 26.54
CA TYR A 953 -1.44 -19.76 26.23
C TYR A 953 -0.90 -20.01 24.80
N LEU A 954 -1.44 -19.33 23.78
CA LEU A 954 -1.00 -19.48 22.39
C LEU A 954 0.46 -19.05 22.15
N HIS A 955 0.89 -17.95 22.78
CA HIS A 955 2.20 -17.33 22.53
C HIS A 955 3.33 -17.92 23.37
N GLU A 956 3.01 -18.39 24.58
CA GLU A 956 4.02 -18.66 25.61
C GLU A 956 3.96 -20.09 26.18
N GLU A 957 2.80 -20.76 26.16
CA GLU A 957 2.65 -22.14 26.65
C GLU A 957 2.70 -23.22 25.54
N LEU A 958 2.30 -22.88 24.31
CA LEU A 958 2.39 -23.80 23.17
C LEU A 958 3.81 -23.87 22.58
N GLN A 959 4.20 -25.06 22.13
CA GLN A 959 5.42 -25.31 21.37
C GLN A 959 5.10 -26.15 20.13
N PRO A 960 5.24 -25.61 18.91
CA PRO A 960 5.66 -24.23 18.62
C PRO A 960 4.63 -23.19 19.07
N LYS A 961 5.09 -21.96 19.31
CA LYS A 961 4.17 -20.85 19.64
C LYS A 961 3.29 -20.54 18.42
N MET A 962 2.06 -20.12 18.67
CA MET A 962 1.05 -19.92 17.64
C MET A 962 0.60 -18.46 17.59
N ILE A 963 0.66 -17.82 16.42
CA ILE A 963 0.23 -16.42 16.22
C ILE A 963 -1.10 -16.42 15.47
N HIS A 964 -2.13 -15.79 16.05
CA HIS A 964 -3.51 -15.79 15.57
C HIS A 964 -3.74 -14.91 14.33
N ARG A 965 -3.15 -13.70 14.29
CA ARG A 965 -3.17 -12.72 13.19
C ARG A 965 -4.50 -12.03 12.88
N ASP A 966 -5.58 -12.36 13.58
CA ASP A 966 -6.91 -11.76 13.33
C ASP A 966 -7.74 -11.62 14.61
N ILE A 967 -7.13 -11.09 15.67
CA ILE A 967 -7.83 -10.80 16.94
C ILE A 967 -8.69 -9.55 16.78
N LYS A 968 -10.00 -9.71 16.92
CA LYS A 968 -11.04 -8.67 16.82
C LYS A 968 -12.33 -9.13 17.52
N PRO A 969 -13.27 -8.25 17.89
CA PRO A 969 -14.47 -8.62 18.63
C PRO A 969 -15.38 -9.62 17.91
N GLU A 970 -15.43 -9.61 16.57
CA GLU A 970 -16.19 -10.58 15.77
C GLU A 970 -15.66 -12.02 15.93
N ASN A 971 -14.37 -12.14 16.27
CA ASN A 971 -13.67 -13.40 16.49
C ASN A 971 -13.58 -13.76 17.99
N ILE A 972 -14.21 -12.99 18.90
CA ILE A 972 -14.33 -13.35 20.31
C ILE A 972 -15.77 -13.81 20.56
N LEU A 973 -15.97 -15.11 20.75
CA LEU A 973 -17.27 -15.70 21.07
C LEU A 973 -17.53 -15.69 22.58
N LEU A 974 -18.81 -15.65 22.95
CA LEU A 974 -19.24 -15.63 24.35
C LEU A 974 -20.06 -16.89 24.66
N ASP A 975 -19.60 -17.69 25.61
CA ASP A 975 -20.38 -18.84 26.09
C ASP A 975 -21.58 -18.40 26.93
N LYS A 976 -22.43 -19.37 27.35
CA LYS A 976 -23.61 -19.14 28.19
C LYS A 976 -23.37 -18.28 29.44
N ASP A 977 -22.15 -18.30 29.98
CA ASP A 977 -21.75 -17.58 31.20
C ASP A 977 -21.00 -16.28 30.87
N TYR A 978 -20.98 -15.87 29.59
CA TYR A 978 -20.29 -14.71 29.04
C TYR A 978 -18.76 -14.78 29.17
N ASN A 979 -18.17 -15.98 29.25
CA ASN A 979 -16.73 -16.12 29.16
C ASN A 979 -16.27 -15.98 27.70
N ALA A 980 -15.17 -15.25 27.51
CA ALA A 980 -14.55 -15.07 26.20
C ALA A 980 -13.91 -16.37 25.69
N LYS A 981 -14.16 -16.67 24.41
CA LYS A 981 -13.55 -17.75 23.63
C LYS A 981 -13.06 -17.19 22.29
N ILE A 982 -11.74 -17.17 22.09
CA ILE A 982 -11.11 -16.74 20.83
C ILE A 982 -11.43 -17.76 19.74
N ALA A 983 -11.85 -17.28 18.58
CA ALA A 983 -12.32 -18.04 17.43
C ALA A 983 -11.71 -17.57 16.11
N ASP A 984 -12.00 -18.30 15.04
CA ASP A 984 -11.53 -18.08 13.67
C ASP A 984 -10.01 -18.20 13.48
N PHE A 985 -9.55 -19.45 13.42
CA PHE A 985 -8.13 -19.78 13.32
C PHE A 985 -7.65 -19.92 11.88
N GLY A 986 -8.39 -19.38 10.90
CA GLY A 986 -8.07 -19.51 9.47
C GLY A 986 -6.71 -18.89 9.08
N LEU A 987 -6.23 -17.91 9.84
CA LEU A 987 -4.95 -17.22 9.61
C LEU A 987 -3.85 -17.61 10.61
N ILE A 988 -4.13 -18.53 11.54
CA ILE A 988 -3.16 -18.91 12.57
C ILE A 988 -1.92 -19.53 11.93
N ARG A 989 -0.73 -19.18 12.44
CA ARG A 989 0.55 -19.75 11.98
C ARG A 989 1.42 -20.18 13.15
N PRO A 990 2.06 -21.37 13.09
CA PRO A 990 3.15 -21.70 13.99
C PRO A 990 4.38 -20.85 13.66
N THR A 991 5.14 -20.44 14.67
CA THR A 991 6.47 -19.86 14.45
C THR A 991 7.51 -20.59 15.29
N ASP A 992 8.50 -21.15 14.60
CA ASP A 992 9.68 -21.75 15.20
C ASP A 992 10.77 -20.66 15.29
N THR A 993 11.35 -20.45 16.47
CA THR A 993 12.52 -19.58 16.78
C THR A 993 12.28 -18.10 17.15
N ASN A 994 13.24 -17.55 17.90
CA ASN A 994 13.34 -16.16 18.39
C ASN A 994 13.62 -15.12 17.28
N ILE A 995 13.24 -15.40 16.03
CA ILE A 995 13.53 -14.55 14.87
C ILE A 995 12.21 -14.08 14.26
N THR A 996 12.04 -12.76 14.13
CA THR A 996 10.96 -12.12 13.36
C THR A 996 10.98 -12.63 11.91
N GLN A 997 9.87 -13.21 11.46
CA GLN A 997 9.71 -13.74 10.09
C GLN A 997 9.11 -12.68 9.17
N ILE A 998 9.50 -12.65 7.90
CA ILE A 998 8.95 -11.74 6.88
C ILE A 998 8.05 -12.54 5.93
N THR A 999 6.81 -12.08 5.72
CA THR A 999 5.85 -12.73 4.82
C THR A 999 5.30 -11.76 3.78
N LEU A 1000 5.20 -12.24 2.53
CA LEU A 1000 4.52 -11.53 1.44
C LEU A 1000 2.99 -11.73 1.47
N ASN A 1001 2.48 -12.60 2.35
CA ASN A 1001 1.06 -12.91 2.49
C ASN A 1001 0.50 -12.27 3.77
N ILE A 1002 0.33 -10.94 3.71
CA ILE A 1002 -0.25 -10.12 4.77
C ILE A 1002 -1.76 -10.43 4.84
N GLY A 1003 -2.23 -10.88 6.00
CA GLY A 1003 -3.63 -11.26 6.24
C GLY A 1003 -4.02 -10.95 7.67
N GLY A 1004 -5.20 -10.34 7.83
CA GLY A 1004 -5.77 -9.83 9.09
C GLY A 1004 -6.79 -8.73 8.79
N THR A 1005 -7.47 -8.21 9.82
CA THR A 1005 -8.51 -7.18 9.66
C THR A 1005 -7.97 -5.77 9.86
N ARG A 1006 -8.27 -4.86 8.92
CA ARG A 1006 -7.89 -3.44 8.99
C ARG A 1006 -8.47 -2.82 10.27
N GLY A 1007 -7.67 -2.03 10.98
CA GLY A 1007 -7.99 -1.49 12.32
C GLY A 1007 -7.37 -2.27 13.47
N TYR A 1008 -6.98 -3.53 13.24
CA TYR A 1008 -6.36 -4.40 14.25
C TYR A 1008 -4.91 -4.78 13.90
N MET A 1009 -4.48 -4.54 12.66
CA MET A 1009 -3.11 -4.86 12.19
C MET A 1009 -2.10 -3.76 12.59
N PRO A 1010 -0.91 -4.12 13.11
CA PRO A 1010 0.13 -3.17 13.46
C PRO A 1010 0.93 -2.69 12.21
N PRO A 1011 1.59 -1.53 12.27
CA PRO A 1011 2.25 -0.91 11.11
C PRO A 1011 3.40 -1.74 10.51
N GLU A 1012 4.25 -2.35 11.34
CA GLU A 1012 5.40 -3.15 10.87
C GLU A 1012 4.99 -4.39 10.07
N TYR A 1013 3.78 -4.89 10.32
CA TYR A 1013 3.22 -6.00 9.56
C TYR A 1013 2.71 -5.56 8.18
N LEU A 1014 2.23 -4.32 8.07
CA LEU A 1014 1.68 -3.75 6.84
C LEU A 1014 2.76 -3.22 5.89
N SER A 1015 3.85 -2.66 6.41
CA SER A 1015 4.94 -2.07 5.60
C SER A 1015 5.98 -3.10 5.16
N GLU A 1016 6.35 -4.01 6.05
CA GLU A 1016 7.52 -4.88 5.90
C GLU A 1016 7.15 -6.37 5.91
N GLY A 1017 5.89 -6.72 6.19
CA GLY A 1017 5.44 -8.10 6.29
C GLY A 1017 5.95 -8.83 7.54
N MET A 1018 6.36 -8.11 8.60
CA MET A 1018 6.95 -8.71 9.80
C MET A 1018 5.91 -9.44 10.67
N VAL A 1019 6.14 -10.73 10.95
CA VAL A 1019 5.27 -11.59 11.77
C VAL A 1019 5.96 -11.92 13.10
N SER A 1020 5.32 -11.58 14.20
CA SER A 1020 5.71 -11.94 15.59
C SER A 1020 4.50 -11.97 16.51
N GLU A 1021 4.65 -12.45 17.75
CA GLU A 1021 3.56 -12.44 18.75
C GLU A 1021 3.06 -11.02 19.08
N LYS A 1022 3.91 -10.00 18.85
CA LYS A 1022 3.58 -8.58 19.06
C LYS A 1022 2.49 -8.06 18.14
N LEU A 1023 2.18 -8.80 17.07
CA LEU A 1023 1.06 -8.53 16.19
C LEU A 1023 -0.27 -8.73 16.93
N ASP A 1024 -0.46 -9.90 17.53
CA ASP A 1024 -1.66 -10.22 18.31
C ASP A 1024 -1.76 -9.33 19.57
N VAL A 1025 -0.63 -8.95 20.18
CA VAL A 1025 -0.62 -8.01 21.31
C VAL A 1025 -1.20 -6.65 20.89
N PHE A 1026 -0.84 -6.14 19.71
CA PHE A 1026 -1.38 -4.88 19.20
C PHE A 1026 -2.88 -4.98 18.94
N SER A 1027 -3.31 -6.05 18.26
CA SER A 1027 -4.73 -6.33 17.99
C SER A 1027 -5.55 -6.46 19.29
N PHE A 1028 -5.00 -7.12 20.31
CA PHE A 1028 -5.63 -7.24 21.63
C PHE A 1028 -5.80 -5.88 22.31
N GLY A 1029 -4.81 -4.99 22.20
CA GLY A 1029 -4.91 -3.63 22.73
C GLY A 1029 -6.09 -2.86 22.13
N ILE A 1030 -6.34 -3.01 20.83
CA ILE A 1030 -7.51 -2.39 20.18
C ILE A 1030 -8.82 -2.98 20.75
N VAL A 1031 -8.91 -4.30 20.87
CA VAL A 1031 -10.10 -4.98 21.45
C VAL A 1031 -10.38 -4.52 22.88
N LEU A 1032 -9.35 -4.28 23.71
CA LEU A 1032 -9.53 -3.73 25.06
C LEU A 1032 -10.20 -2.35 25.04
N LEU A 1033 -9.79 -1.47 24.12
CA LEU A 1033 -10.42 -0.15 23.97
C LEU A 1033 -11.89 -0.28 23.55
N GLU A 1034 -12.20 -1.21 22.66
CA GLU A 1034 -13.58 -1.47 22.21
C GLU A 1034 -14.46 -2.00 23.33
N ILE A 1035 -13.93 -2.89 24.19
CA ILE A 1035 -14.65 -3.39 25.36
C ILE A 1035 -14.97 -2.26 26.34
N VAL A 1036 -14.01 -1.37 26.62
CA VAL A 1036 -14.21 -0.25 27.54
C VAL A 1036 -15.21 0.76 26.99
N SER A 1037 -15.09 1.09 25.71
CA SER A 1037 -15.87 2.16 25.08
C SER A 1037 -17.21 1.74 24.52
N GLY A 1038 -17.42 0.44 24.27
CA GLY A 1038 -18.60 -0.02 23.52
C GLY A 1038 -18.63 0.48 22.07
N ARG A 1039 -17.49 0.93 21.52
CA ARG A 1039 -17.36 1.46 20.16
C ARG A 1039 -16.48 0.56 19.31
N LYS A 1040 -16.67 0.63 17.99
CA LYS A 1040 -15.79 -0.04 17.02
C LYS A 1040 -14.44 0.66 16.91
N SER A 1041 -13.40 -0.10 16.61
CA SER A 1041 -12.03 0.38 16.40
C SER A 1041 -11.92 1.46 15.32
N ILE A 1042 -12.73 1.33 14.27
CA ILE A 1042 -12.95 2.33 13.23
C ILE A 1042 -14.47 2.50 13.09
N ASP A 1043 -14.97 3.68 13.41
CA ASP A 1043 -16.40 4.00 13.28
C ASP A 1043 -16.61 5.32 12.52
N HIS A 1044 -16.83 5.19 11.22
CA HIS A 1044 -17.04 6.28 10.27
C HIS A 1044 -18.29 7.14 10.55
N THR A 1045 -19.15 6.75 11.50
CA THR A 1045 -20.31 7.55 11.90
C THR A 1045 -19.99 8.65 12.92
N LEU A 1046 -18.77 8.67 13.46
CA LEU A 1046 -18.35 9.55 14.56
C LEU A 1046 -17.45 10.71 14.06
N GLN A 1047 -17.12 11.68 14.93
CA GLN A 1047 -16.41 12.93 14.57
C GLN A 1047 -14.89 12.76 14.34
N ALA A 1048 -14.24 13.76 13.68
CA ALA A 1048 -12.80 13.88 13.24
C ALA A 1048 -11.78 13.12 14.07
N ASP A 1049 -11.83 13.42 15.33
CA ASP A 1049 -10.93 13.00 16.38
C ASP A 1049 -11.25 11.61 16.94
N GLN A 1050 -12.45 11.07 16.66
CA GLN A 1050 -12.98 9.86 17.28
C GLN A 1050 -13.25 8.69 16.34
N ILE A 1051 -13.02 8.82 15.02
CA ILE A 1051 -13.15 7.67 14.10
C ILE A 1051 -12.25 6.52 14.52
N TYR A 1052 -10.99 6.83 14.86
CA TYR A 1052 -9.99 5.86 15.25
C TYR A 1052 -9.94 5.76 16.77
N LEU A 1053 -10.50 4.68 17.31
CA LEU A 1053 -10.67 4.51 18.75
C LEU A 1053 -9.35 4.62 19.53
N ARG A 1054 -8.24 4.13 18.95
CA ARG A 1054 -6.89 4.27 19.51
C ARG A 1054 -6.45 5.73 19.65
N ASN A 1055 -6.70 6.55 18.62
CA ASN A 1055 -6.24 7.94 18.59
C ASN A 1055 -7.07 8.76 19.59
N TRP A 1056 -8.37 8.50 19.69
CA TRP A 1056 -9.23 9.10 20.71
C TRP A 1056 -8.79 8.73 22.14
N ALA A 1057 -8.47 7.46 22.40
CA ALA A 1057 -7.95 7.02 23.69
C ALA A 1057 -6.61 7.69 24.07
N LEU A 1058 -5.71 7.92 23.10
CA LEU A 1058 -4.46 8.66 23.32
C LEU A 1058 -4.70 10.13 23.65
N GLN A 1059 -5.62 10.79 22.96
CA GLN A 1059 -5.99 12.17 23.28
C GLN A 1059 -6.57 12.29 24.69
N LEU A 1060 -7.49 11.38 25.07
CA LEU A 1060 -8.03 11.34 26.43
C LEU A 1060 -6.96 11.02 27.48
N TYR A 1061 -5.95 10.22 27.14
CA TYR A 1061 -4.81 9.95 28.00
C TYR A 1061 -4.01 11.23 28.30
N GLU A 1062 -3.67 11.98 27.25
CA GLU A 1062 -2.92 13.24 27.35
C GLU A 1062 -3.70 14.30 28.12
N GLN A 1063 -5.02 14.34 27.95
CA GLN A 1063 -5.91 15.26 28.64
C GLN A 1063 -6.25 14.82 30.08
N LYS A 1064 -5.78 13.65 30.53
CA LYS A 1064 -6.12 13.02 31.81
C LYS A 1064 -7.63 12.81 32.00
N LYS A 1065 -8.32 12.50 30.91
CA LYS A 1065 -9.78 12.28 30.81
C LYS A 1065 -10.15 10.89 30.33
N LEU A 1066 -9.35 9.88 30.68
CA LEU A 1066 -9.54 8.50 30.21
C LEU A 1066 -10.92 7.89 30.56
N LEU A 1067 -11.56 8.37 31.64
CA LEU A 1067 -12.90 7.90 32.01
C LEU A 1067 -13.98 8.35 31.02
N ASP A 1068 -13.73 9.39 30.22
CA ASP A 1068 -14.64 9.82 29.14
C ASP A 1068 -14.67 8.80 27.98
N LEU A 1069 -13.72 7.85 27.96
CA LEU A 1069 -13.71 6.74 27.00
C LEU A 1069 -14.77 5.69 27.32
N VAL A 1070 -15.24 5.63 28.58
CA VAL A 1070 -16.12 4.55 29.04
C VAL A 1070 -17.46 4.63 28.34
N ASP A 1071 -17.95 3.47 27.93
CA ASP A 1071 -19.26 3.31 27.31
C ASP A 1071 -20.34 4.06 28.11
N SER A 1072 -21.06 4.94 27.42
CA SER A 1072 -22.11 5.74 28.02
C SER A 1072 -23.23 4.89 28.63
N ASP A 1073 -23.41 3.64 28.19
CA ASP A 1073 -24.41 2.73 28.75
C ASP A 1073 -24.01 2.16 30.13
N LEU A 1074 -22.75 2.34 30.56
CA LEU A 1074 -22.26 1.90 31.86
C LEU A 1074 -22.42 2.94 32.98
N VAL A 1075 -22.98 4.14 32.72
CA VAL A 1075 -23.06 5.34 33.61
C VAL A 1075 -22.76 5.07 35.09
N GLY A 1076 -21.50 5.26 35.51
CA GLY A 1076 -21.05 5.15 36.91
C GLY A 1076 -21.07 3.75 37.55
N MET A 1077 -21.43 2.71 36.79
CA MET A 1077 -21.49 1.30 37.22
C MET A 1077 -20.24 0.51 36.77
N TYR A 1078 -19.06 1.07 37.04
CA TYR A 1078 -17.76 0.47 36.78
C TYR A 1078 -16.76 0.89 37.88
N ASN A 1079 -15.68 0.12 38.03
CA ASN A 1079 -14.59 0.51 38.91
C ASN A 1079 -13.59 1.36 38.11
N GLU A 1080 -13.38 2.62 38.52
CA GLU A 1080 -12.50 3.56 37.82
C GLU A 1080 -11.05 3.07 37.75
N GLU A 1081 -10.54 2.44 38.81
CA GLU A 1081 -9.16 1.90 38.84
C GLU A 1081 -9.01 0.75 37.84
N GLU A 1082 -9.99 -0.15 37.76
CA GLU A 1082 -10.00 -1.23 36.79
C GLU A 1082 -10.09 -0.71 35.35
N VAL A 1083 -10.93 0.30 35.11
CA VAL A 1083 -11.03 0.96 33.79
C VAL A 1083 -9.69 1.56 33.40
N LEU A 1084 -9.09 2.36 34.28
CA LEU A 1084 -7.80 3.01 34.02
C LEU A 1084 -6.70 1.98 33.75
N LEU A 1085 -6.67 0.89 34.53
CA LEU A 1085 -5.76 -0.24 34.33
C LEU A 1085 -5.92 -0.86 32.93
N VAL A 1086 -7.16 -1.13 32.51
CA VAL A 1086 -7.45 -1.73 31.20
C VAL A 1086 -7.04 -0.79 30.07
N VAL A 1087 -7.40 0.50 30.15
CA VAL A 1087 -7.10 1.48 29.10
C VAL A 1087 -5.60 1.76 28.99
N GLN A 1088 -4.89 1.92 30.11
CA GLN A 1088 -3.43 2.10 30.08
C GLN A 1088 -2.70 0.86 29.55
N THR A 1089 -3.21 -0.33 29.87
CA THR A 1089 -2.68 -1.58 29.33
C THR A 1089 -2.93 -1.68 27.82
N ALA A 1090 -4.11 -1.28 27.36
CA ALA A 1090 -4.43 -1.20 25.94
C ALA A 1090 -3.48 -0.26 25.18
N LEU A 1091 -3.22 0.95 25.71
CA LEU A 1091 -2.28 1.90 25.10
C LEU A 1091 -0.83 1.39 25.08
N ALA A 1092 -0.41 0.61 26.08
CA ALA A 1092 0.89 -0.06 26.08
C ALA A 1092 0.96 -1.19 25.04
N CYS A 1093 -0.13 -1.92 24.82
CA CYS A 1093 -0.25 -2.91 23.75
C CYS A 1093 -0.23 -2.26 22.36
N CYS A 1094 -0.78 -1.06 22.20
CA CYS A 1094 -0.90 -0.36 20.91
C CYS A 1094 0.28 0.58 20.58
N GLN A 1095 1.48 0.36 21.13
CA GLN A 1095 2.67 1.14 20.80
C GLN A 1095 3.10 0.93 19.35
N MET A 1096 3.57 1.97 18.65
CA MET A 1096 3.99 1.84 17.25
C MET A 1096 5.24 0.97 17.10
N ASP A 1097 6.23 1.16 17.97
CA ASP A 1097 7.39 0.26 18.05
C ASP A 1097 6.99 -1.06 18.74
N SER A 1098 7.05 -2.16 17.98
CA SER A 1098 6.70 -3.51 18.45
C SER A 1098 7.54 -3.98 19.64
N LYS A 1099 8.76 -3.47 19.80
CA LYS A 1099 9.65 -3.81 20.94
C LYS A 1099 9.19 -3.23 22.27
N ARG A 1100 8.41 -2.14 22.25
CA ARG A 1100 7.90 -1.48 23.45
C ARG A 1100 6.60 -2.10 23.97
N ARG A 1101 5.92 -2.91 23.15
CA ARG A 1101 4.69 -3.59 23.56
C ARG A 1101 5.01 -4.67 24.61
N PRO A 1102 4.14 -4.89 25.62
CA PRO A 1102 4.34 -5.96 26.60
C PRO A 1102 4.19 -7.36 25.98
N THR A 1103 4.53 -8.41 26.71
CA THR A 1103 4.10 -9.80 26.38
C THR A 1103 2.72 -10.07 26.95
N MET A 1104 2.03 -11.11 26.47
CA MET A 1104 0.69 -11.43 26.96
C MET A 1104 0.70 -11.89 28.42
N SER A 1105 1.75 -12.56 28.89
CA SER A 1105 1.90 -12.84 30.33
C SER A 1105 2.16 -11.60 31.18
N GLN A 1106 2.88 -10.61 30.66
CA GLN A 1106 3.03 -9.32 31.37
C GLN A 1106 1.68 -8.59 31.47
N VAL A 1107 0.87 -8.63 30.41
CA VAL A 1107 -0.49 -8.08 30.41
C VAL A 1107 -1.39 -8.85 31.39
N LEU A 1108 -1.36 -10.18 31.36
CA LEU A 1108 -2.14 -11.02 32.27
C LEU A 1108 -1.79 -10.74 33.73
N ASN A 1109 -0.49 -10.61 34.05
CA ASN A 1109 -0.01 -10.31 35.41
C ASN A 1109 -0.52 -8.95 35.92
N ARG A 1110 -0.66 -7.95 35.03
CA ARG A 1110 -1.25 -6.66 35.39
C ARG A 1110 -2.72 -6.81 35.78
N PHE A 1111 -3.49 -7.63 35.06
CA PHE A 1111 -4.91 -7.86 35.38
C PHE A 1111 -5.10 -8.74 36.63
N THR A 1112 -4.29 -9.79 36.82
CA THR A 1112 -4.43 -10.70 37.98
C THR A 1112 -3.97 -10.10 39.30
N LYS A 1113 -2.92 -9.24 39.30
CA LYS A 1113 -2.50 -8.53 40.53
C LYS A 1113 -3.60 -7.62 41.09
N HIS A 1114 -4.46 -7.08 40.23
CA HIS A 1114 -5.62 -6.30 40.63
C HIS A 1114 -6.79 -7.18 41.10
N GLU A 1115 -6.92 -8.40 40.54
CA GLU A 1115 -7.89 -9.41 40.97
C GLU A 1115 -7.61 -9.86 42.41
N ASP A 1116 -6.33 -10.03 42.79
CA ASP A 1116 -5.92 -10.38 44.17
C ASP A 1116 -6.30 -9.27 45.18
N VAL A 1117 -6.11 -8.00 44.82
CA VAL A 1117 -6.52 -6.83 45.64
C VAL A 1117 -8.05 -6.73 45.74
N ALA A 1118 -8.78 -6.95 44.65
CA ALA A 1118 -10.24 -6.94 44.63
C ALA A 1118 -10.84 -8.12 45.42
N ILE A 1119 -10.22 -9.30 45.39
CA ILE A 1119 -10.62 -10.47 46.19
C ILE A 1119 -10.33 -10.26 47.67
N GLU A 1120 -9.26 -9.55 48.03
CA GLU A 1120 -8.91 -9.18 49.41
C GLU A 1120 -9.92 -8.16 49.98
N ILE A 1121 -10.31 -7.15 49.18
CA ILE A 1121 -11.38 -6.19 49.51
C ILE A 1121 -12.75 -6.87 49.64
N VAL A 1122 -13.09 -7.81 48.75
CA VAL A 1122 -14.35 -8.58 48.84
C VAL A 1122 -14.35 -9.57 50.00
N ARG A 1123 -13.19 -10.05 50.46
CA ARG A 1123 -13.05 -10.83 51.71
C ARG A 1123 -13.23 -9.96 52.95
N GLU A 1124 -12.74 -8.73 52.95
CA GLU A 1124 -12.98 -7.78 54.05
C GLU A 1124 -14.43 -7.29 54.09
N LEU A 1125 -15.06 -7.06 52.93
CA LEU A 1125 -16.46 -6.62 52.83
C LEU A 1125 -17.50 -7.71 53.14
N ASN A 1126 -17.12 -8.99 53.13
CA ASN A 1126 -17.98 -10.11 53.51
C ASN A 1126 -17.75 -10.60 54.95
N GLY A 1127 -16.95 -9.88 55.76
CA GLY A 1127 -16.88 -10.09 57.21
C GLY A 1127 -18.15 -9.63 57.93
N PRO A 1128 -18.53 -10.21 59.08
CA PRO A 1128 -19.80 -9.88 59.74
C PRO A 1128 -19.75 -8.47 60.35
N ARG A 1129 -20.64 -7.61 59.84
CA ARG A 1129 -21.15 -6.33 60.37
C ARG A 1129 -20.60 -5.85 61.73
N LEU A 1130 -20.09 -4.62 61.74
CA LEU A 1130 -20.21 -3.72 62.89
C LEU A 1130 -20.55 -2.30 62.47
N ASN A 1131 -21.35 -1.66 63.32
CA ASN A 1131 -22.20 -0.50 63.11
C ASN A 1131 -21.58 0.75 63.78
N LEU A 1132 -22.14 1.94 63.46
CA LEU A 1132 -21.88 3.30 64.02
C LEU A 1132 -20.67 4.04 63.42
N GLY A 1133 -20.70 5.30 62.97
CA GLY A 1133 -21.69 6.38 62.94
C GLY A 1133 -20.97 7.75 62.98
N ILE A 1134 -21.59 8.81 62.40
CA ILE A 1134 -21.52 10.25 62.78
C ILE A 1134 -20.65 11.26 61.94
N LEU A 1135 -21.39 12.27 61.38
CA LEU A 1135 -21.14 13.72 61.05
C LEU A 1135 -20.05 14.13 60.02
N GLU A 1136 -20.35 14.74 58.86
CA GLU A 1136 -20.83 16.11 58.50
C GLU A 1136 -19.74 17.18 58.22
N VAL A 1137 -19.72 17.64 56.95
CA VAL A 1137 -19.58 19.00 56.38
C VAL A 1137 -18.40 19.95 56.75
N GLY A 1138 -17.67 20.42 55.71
CA GLY A 1138 -17.38 21.86 55.55
C GLY A 1138 -15.96 22.33 55.14
N HIS A 1139 -15.87 22.94 53.94
CA HIS A 1139 -15.18 24.21 53.62
C HIS A 1139 -13.64 24.42 53.79
N LEU A 1140 -12.92 24.71 52.70
CA LEU A 1140 -12.39 26.05 52.28
C LEU A 1140 -11.26 25.95 51.23
N ALA A 1141 -11.14 27.02 50.43
CA ALA A 1141 -10.20 27.22 49.33
C ALA A 1141 -9.03 28.16 49.70
N ARG A 1142 -7.97 28.17 48.84
CA ARG A 1142 -6.85 29.16 48.69
C ARG A 1142 -5.79 29.17 49.81
N SER A 1143 -4.51 29.52 49.63
CA SER A 1143 -3.57 29.85 48.52
C SER A 1143 -2.17 30.12 49.16
N GLU A 1144 -1.17 30.47 48.34
CA GLU A 1144 0.21 31.01 48.63
C GLU A 1144 1.34 29.96 48.70
N GLU A 1145 2.30 29.87 47.77
CA GLU A 1145 3.37 30.78 47.27
C GLU A 1145 4.68 30.85 48.11
N ASN A 1146 5.75 30.36 47.46
CA ASN A 1146 7.16 30.83 47.37
C ASN A 1146 8.13 30.87 48.57
N ILE A 1147 9.35 30.35 48.29
CA ILE A 1147 10.75 30.88 48.48
C ILE A 1147 11.72 29.66 48.43
N ILE A 1148 12.42 29.38 47.32
CA ILE A 1148 13.79 29.77 46.87
C ILE A 1148 14.97 29.35 47.79
N SER A 1149 15.86 28.50 47.22
CA SER A 1149 17.35 28.63 47.13
C SER A 1149 18.02 27.24 47.06
N ASP A 1150 19.15 26.94 46.41
CA ASP A 1150 19.88 27.38 45.21
C ASP A 1150 21.08 26.39 45.06
N GLU A 1151 21.74 26.41 43.89
CA GLU A 1151 23.12 25.97 43.58
C GLU A 1151 23.49 24.51 43.15
N ARG A 1152 23.79 24.39 41.83
CA ARG A 1152 25.11 24.05 41.18
C ARG A 1152 25.87 22.76 41.62
N ALA A 1153 26.60 22.00 40.80
CA ALA A 1153 27.10 22.09 39.42
C ALA A 1153 27.89 20.82 39.00
N LEU A 1154 27.98 20.58 37.68
CA LEU A 1154 29.14 20.13 36.85
C LEU A 1154 29.81 18.73 37.02
N LEU A 1155 29.73 17.97 35.91
CA LEU A 1155 30.80 17.35 35.10
C LEU A 1155 31.69 16.17 35.60
N THR A 1156 32.08 15.39 34.58
CA THR A 1156 33.29 14.54 34.36
C THR A 1156 33.27 13.04 34.71
N TYR A 1157 33.14 12.23 33.63
CA TYR A 1157 34.13 11.33 33.00
C TYR A 1157 35.00 10.34 33.82
N ASN A 1158 35.21 9.18 33.16
CA ASN A 1158 36.15 8.06 33.39
C ASN A 1158 35.65 6.90 34.26
N SER A 1159 35.32 5.73 33.68
CA SER A 1159 36.18 4.70 33.06
C SER A 1159 36.96 3.87 34.09
N VAL A 1160 36.82 2.54 34.00
CA VAL A 1160 37.89 1.53 34.02
C VAL A 1160 37.28 0.13 33.92
N GLN A 1161 37.97 -0.68 33.13
CA GLN A 1161 37.66 -2.02 32.65
C GLN A 1161 37.86 -3.12 33.68
N SER A 1162 37.32 -4.29 33.29
CA SER A 1162 37.90 -5.63 33.44
C SER A 1162 37.69 -6.36 34.77
N SER A 1163 37.12 -7.56 34.68
CA SER A 1163 37.93 -8.77 34.65
C SER A 1163 37.05 -10.03 34.53
N GLN A 1164 37.73 -11.11 34.19
CA GLN A 1164 37.29 -12.33 33.54
C GLN A 1164 36.50 -13.29 34.45
N GLY A 1165 35.84 -14.23 33.79
CA GLY A 1165 34.98 -15.24 34.40
C GLY A 1165 35.70 -16.38 35.12
N HIS A 1166 34.88 -17.24 35.73
CA HIS A 1166 35.09 -18.68 35.67
C HIS A 1166 33.77 -19.42 35.95
N SER A 1167 33.58 -20.44 35.13
CA SER A 1167 32.69 -21.59 35.23
C SER A 1167 32.61 -22.25 36.60
N LEU A 1168 31.42 -22.74 36.98
CA LEU A 1168 31.27 -24.05 37.62
C LEU A 1168 29.84 -24.59 37.40
N GLU A 1169 29.82 -25.86 37.01
CA GLU A 1169 28.74 -26.72 36.58
C GLU A 1169 28.17 -27.55 37.75
N LEU A 1170 26.92 -28.02 37.58
CA LEU A 1170 26.31 -29.26 38.13
C LEU A 1170 26.02 -29.23 39.66
N THR A 1171 24.88 -29.69 40.22
CA THR A 1171 23.92 -30.72 39.81
C THR A 1171 22.71 -30.70 40.77
N ASP A 1172 21.54 -31.06 40.23
CA ASP A 1172 20.44 -31.86 40.84
C ASP A 1172 19.78 -31.42 42.17
N MET A 1173 18.49 -31.07 42.13
CA MET A 1173 17.38 -32.04 42.08
C MET A 1173 16.00 -31.34 42.20
N ASN A 1174 15.13 -31.62 41.23
CA ASN A 1174 13.67 -31.43 41.25
C ASN A 1174 13.02 -32.32 42.36
N PRO A 1175 11.69 -32.35 42.62
CA PRO A 1175 10.59 -31.66 41.94
C PRO A 1175 9.47 -31.08 42.84
N ARG A 1176 8.80 -30.03 42.36
CA ARG A 1176 7.33 -29.95 42.24
C ARG A 1176 6.90 -28.68 41.52
#